data_AF-A0A6Q2X1S8-F1
#
_entry.id   AF-A0A6Q2X1S8-F1
#
_cell.length_a   1.000
_cell.length_b   1.000
_cell.length_c   1.000
_cell.angle_alpha   90.00
_cell.angle_beta   90.00
_cell.angle_gamma   90.00
#
_symmetry.space_group_name_H-M   'P 1'
#
loop_
_entity.id
_entity.type
_entity.pdbx_description
1 polymer ?
#
loop_
_entity_poly.entity_id
_entity_poly.type
_entity_poly.pdbx_seq_one_letter_code
_entity_poly.pdbx_strand_id
1 'polypeptide(L)'
;MGSQALQILRQGVWASLTGGWYVDPHQTTFSNCFHLYLWIFLLAFPFLLYMVSEPPYLVVAGVYCAVVAAFFTAIKAVNFRLHAMFDLGEIVEKRQASLITDAPRLEEGDDGSGAKPKQYYRFWVLPGKWLRVRYDRLALLALLDRNRGVAENVFAVALASMVAFLGFLLLLEGFFRDIWVFQFCLVIASCQYSLLKSVQPDAASPMHGHNWVIVYSRPVYFCLCCALIWVFDLAGHSGHLHPFSLYGVTFFSAHFLLCARDVLIVFALCFPVIFLFGLLPQVNTFLMCLLEQVDMHIFGGTATTSPLSSVYSLLRSMFMAALLYGFCLGAINAPWEHPHVPVLFSVFCGLLLALSYHLSRQSSDPVILWSIFHSDLVMCPLMAVITFAISASTVFIALQPALSYILYMVAGVVGFVTHYLLPQLRKQLPWFCLAHPVLRSREYSQFEVRDAAQLMWFEKLYAWLQCVEKYVVHPAVVLNSLTEEAHLFVNAGFVRNVCFNVHPPPPHSGRALFICLAGMKLLRSSFCAPSLQYVTLCFTVLFFLFDYPHFSETFLLDYYFMSIVFSKLWDLLYKLRFVLTYIAPWQITWGSAFHAFAQPFAVPHSAMLFVQAVFSALFSTPLNPVLGSAVFVTSYTRPVKFWERDYNDSTHTCDPPPPPPPPGADDNNLNSIFYEHLTRSLQHSLCGDLLLGRWGNYTTGDCFILASDYLNALVHIIEIGNGLVTFQLRGLEFRGTYCQQREVEAITEGVEEDEGCCCCEPGHLPHVLSFNAAFGQRWLAWEVAATKYVLEGYSISDNNAASMLQVFDLRKILITYYVKSIIYYVSRSTKLEEWLANETVQEALRPCLNPAYVDSDPTFNLNIDEDYDHRASGITPSAFCMVYLDWIQYCNSRRETESERDSPLVILCFGLCILGRRALGTASHSMSASLEPFLYGLHALFKGDFRITSPRDEWVFADMDLLNRVVAPGVRMSLKLHQDHFTSPDEYEDPVVLYDAITSNEEKMLISHEGDPVWRSAILANMPSLLALRHVMDDGSDEYKIIMLNKRFLSFRVIKVNRECVRGLWAGQQQELVFLRNRNPERGSIQNAKQALRNMINSSCDQPIGYPIYVSPLTTSYAGGHAQLRSVWGGPVSPHNIYTWLISSWDR
;
A
#
# COMPACT_ATOMS: atom_id res chain seq x y z
N MET A 1 17.24 -30.37 6.82
CA MET A 1 17.96 -29.28 6.09
C MET A 1 18.78 -29.79 4.89
N GLY A 2 19.49 -30.93 4.97
CA GLY A 2 20.35 -31.40 3.87
C GLY A 2 19.66 -31.69 2.52
N SER A 3 18.45 -32.27 2.51
CA SER A 3 17.72 -32.58 1.25
C SER A 3 17.18 -31.32 0.55
N GLN A 4 16.70 -30.34 1.31
CA GLN A 4 16.23 -29.05 0.78
C GLN A 4 17.40 -28.20 0.24
N ALA A 5 18.53 -28.14 0.94
CA ALA A 5 19.72 -27.42 0.47
C ALA A 5 20.24 -28.02 -0.86
N LEU A 6 20.23 -29.35 -0.99
CA LEU A 6 20.63 -30.05 -2.22
C LEU A 6 19.64 -29.80 -3.37
N GLN A 7 18.33 -29.74 -3.10
CA GLN A 7 17.32 -29.38 -4.08
C GLN A 7 17.45 -27.93 -4.54
N ILE A 8 17.72 -26.99 -3.63
CA ILE A 8 17.96 -25.56 -3.95
C ILE A 8 19.22 -25.40 -4.81
N LEU A 9 20.32 -26.10 -4.47
CA LEU A 9 21.54 -26.11 -5.27
C LEU A 9 21.30 -26.68 -6.67
N ARG A 10 20.61 -27.83 -6.78
CA ARG A 10 20.39 -28.51 -8.06
C ARG A 10 19.39 -27.79 -8.97
N GLN A 11 18.30 -27.26 -8.41
CA GLN A 11 17.22 -26.65 -9.19
C GLN A 11 17.42 -25.14 -9.37
N GLY A 12 17.89 -24.42 -8.35
CA GLY A 12 18.05 -22.96 -8.40
C GLY A 12 19.39 -22.49 -8.93
N VAL A 13 20.50 -22.97 -8.34
CA VAL A 13 21.84 -22.48 -8.70
C VAL A 13 22.19 -22.88 -10.12
N TRP A 14 21.96 -24.15 -10.49
CA TRP A 14 22.22 -24.63 -11.84
C TRP A 14 21.33 -23.93 -12.89
N ALA A 15 20.02 -23.81 -12.66
CA ALA A 15 19.13 -23.13 -13.59
C ALA A 15 19.51 -21.66 -13.78
N SER A 16 19.93 -20.95 -12.73
CA SER A 16 20.33 -19.55 -12.90
C SER A 16 21.66 -19.41 -13.63
N LEU A 17 22.65 -20.26 -13.31
CA LEU A 17 23.97 -20.27 -13.95
C LEU A 17 23.90 -20.62 -15.44
N THR A 18 23.06 -21.57 -15.84
CA THR A 18 22.90 -21.99 -17.24
C THR A 18 21.96 -21.07 -18.01
N GLY A 19 21.19 -20.20 -17.35
CA GLY A 19 20.27 -19.32 -18.05
C GLY A 19 18.85 -19.85 -18.24
N GLY A 20 18.43 -20.80 -17.42
CA GLY A 20 17.08 -21.36 -17.42
C GLY A 20 17.02 -22.86 -17.56
N TRP A 21 18.11 -23.51 -17.99
CA TRP A 21 18.10 -24.94 -18.24
C TRP A 21 18.47 -25.74 -16.99
N TYR A 22 17.56 -26.61 -16.56
CA TYR A 22 17.82 -27.64 -15.56
C TYR A 22 16.95 -28.87 -15.85
N VAL A 23 17.31 -30.00 -15.25
CA VAL A 23 16.52 -31.22 -15.35
C VAL A 23 15.46 -31.21 -14.25
N ASP A 24 14.20 -31.03 -14.66
CA ASP A 24 13.05 -31.09 -13.75
C ASP A 24 12.55 -32.55 -13.64
N PRO A 25 12.67 -33.21 -12.47
CA PRO A 25 12.22 -34.58 -12.28
C PRO A 25 10.69 -34.73 -12.38
N HIS A 26 9.92 -33.64 -12.24
CA HIS A 26 8.46 -33.67 -12.36
C HIS A 26 7.97 -33.57 -13.82
N GLN A 27 8.86 -33.24 -14.76
CA GLN A 27 8.54 -33.15 -16.19
C GLN A 27 8.88 -34.44 -16.94
N THR A 28 8.17 -34.64 -18.05
CA THR A 28 8.43 -35.80 -18.94
C THR A 28 9.85 -35.77 -19.50
N THR A 29 10.42 -36.95 -19.77
CA THR A 29 11.72 -37.08 -20.43
C THR A 29 11.78 -36.34 -21.77
N PHE A 30 10.68 -36.32 -22.52
CA PHE A 30 10.56 -35.54 -23.75
C PHE A 30 10.77 -34.03 -23.52
N SER A 31 10.10 -33.45 -22.51
CA SER A 31 10.23 -32.02 -22.18
C SER A 31 11.68 -31.67 -21.81
N ASN A 32 12.29 -32.46 -20.93
CA ASN A 32 13.68 -32.25 -20.51
C ASN A 32 14.68 -32.37 -21.68
N CYS A 33 14.50 -33.36 -22.56
CA CYS A 33 15.33 -33.50 -23.77
C CYS A 33 15.13 -32.32 -24.73
N PHE A 34 13.89 -31.89 -24.97
CA PHE A 34 13.60 -30.74 -25.83
C PHE A 34 14.30 -29.47 -25.31
N HIS A 35 14.19 -29.19 -24.00
CA HIS A 35 14.86 -28.05 -23.38
C HIS A 35 16.39 -28.13 -23.47
N LEU A 36 16.98 -29.31 -23.31
CA LEU A 36 18.43 -29.51 -23.44
C LEU A 36 18.92 -29.22 -24.87
N TYR A 37 18.27 -29.79 -25.89
CA TYR A 37 18.67 -29.57 -27.29
C TYR A 37 18.46 -28.13 -27.72
N LEU A 38 17.36 -27.50 -27.29
CA LEU A 38 17.10 -26.09 -27.51
C LEU A 38 18.22 -25.22 -26.93
N TRP A 39 18.63 -25.49 -25.68
CA TRP A 39 19.67 -24.72 -25.01
C TRP A 39 21.06 -24.93 -25.64
N ILE A 40 21.42 -26.17 -25.96
CA ILE A 40 22.68 -26.48 -26.67
C ILE A 40 22.74 -25.77 -28.02
N PHE A 41 21.63 -25.74 -28.77
CA PHE A 41 21.58 -25.04 -30.05
C PHE A 41 21.86 -23.54 -29.89
N LEU A 42 21.22 -22.88 -28.92
CA LEU A 42 21.42 -21.45 -28.65
C LEU A 42 22.85 -21.11 -28.20
N LEU A 43 23.52 -22.01 -27.50
CA LEU A 43 24.92 -21.86 -27.07
C LEU A 43 25.92 -22.13 -28.20
N ALA A 44 25.76 -23.26 -28.91
CA ALA A 44 26.72 -23.73 -29.89
C ALA A 44 26.70 -22.91 -31.18
N PHE A 45 25.52 -22.44 -31.62
CA PHE A 45 25.39 -21.73 -32.89
C PHE A 45 26.21 -20.42 -32.98
N PRO A 46 26.14 -19.46 -32.03
CA PRO A 46 26.98 -18.27 -32.07
C PRO A 46 28.47 -18.59 -31.88
N PHE A 47 28.80 -19.58 -31.04
CA PHE A 47 30.19 -20.00 -30.80
C PHE A 47 30.84 -20.60 -32.05
N LEU A 48 30.15 -21.52 -32.74
CA LEU A 48 30.65 -22.13 -33.98
C LEU A 48 30.76 -21.10 -35.10
N LEU A 49 29.79 -20.18 -35.22
CA LEU A 49 29.86 -19.10 -36.21
C LEU A 49 31.07 -18.19 -35.98
N TYR A 50 31.36 -17.83 -34.73
CA TYR A 50 32.55 -17.03 -34.40
C TYR A 50 33.86 -17.77 -34.73
N MET A 51 33.94 -19.08 -34.47
CA MET A 51 35.13 -19.89 -34.77
C MET A 51 35.37 -20.10 -36.27
N VAL A 52 34.32 -20.06 -37.08
CA VAL A 52 34.37 -20.32 -38.54
C VAL A 52 34.42 -19.01 -39.35
N SER A 53 34.02 -17.88 -38.77
CA SER A 53 33.92 -16.61 -39.50
C SER A 53 35.29 -15.99 -39.79
N GLU A 54 35.65 -15.91 -41.06
CA GLU A 54 36.60 -14.94 -41.62
C GLU A 54 35.83 -13.71 -42.18
N PRO A 55 36.42 -12.51 -42.32
CA PRO A 55 35.69 -11.31 -42.78
C PRO A 55 34.96 -11.54 -44.12
N PRO A 56 33.70 -11.06 -44.31
CA PRO A 56 33.12 -9.83 -43.77
C PRO A 56 32.15 -9.97 -42.58
N TYR A 57 32.49 -9.28 -41.48
CA TYR A 57 31.87 -9.31 -40.15
C TYR A 57 30.36 -9.00 -40.12
N LEU A 58 29.88 -8.01 -40.88
CA LEU A 58 28.49 -7.54 -40.79
C LEU A 58 27.49 -8.48 -41.48
N VAL A 59 27.91 -9.14 -42.58
CA VAL A 59 27.04 -10.06 -43.33
C VAL A 59 26.79 -11.31 -42.50
N VAL A 60 27.81 -11.85 -41.83
CA VAL A 60 27.69 -13.01 -40.95
C VAL A 60 26.78 -12.69 -39.76
N ALA A 61 26.93 -11.50 -39.15
CA ALA A 61 26.03 -11.03 -38.09
C ALA A 61 24.56 -10.92 -38.54
N GLY A 62 24.33 -10.39 -39.75
CA GLY A 62 22.99 -10.31 -40.35
C GLY A 62 22.36 -11.67 -40.62
N VAL A 63 23.14 -12.63 -41.15
CA VAL A 63 22.67 -14.01 -41.39
C VAL A 63 22.36 -14.72 -40.07
N TYR A 64 23.23 -14.61 -39.06
CA TYR A 64 22.98 -15.15 -37.72
C TYR A 64 21.66 -14.61 -37.14
N CYS A 65 21.47 -13.29 -37.18
CA CYS A 65 20.27 -12.62 -36.72
C CYS A 65 19.01 -13.11 -37.47
N ALA A 66 19.07 -13.25 -38.79
CA ALA A 66 17.96 -13.75 -39.61
C ALA A 66 17.58 -15.20 -39.27
N VAL A 67 18.57 -16.08 -39.05
CA VAL A 67 18.34 -17.47 -38.64
C VAL A 67 17.67 -17.54 -37.26
N VAL A 68 18.16 -16.76 -36.29
CA VAL A 68 17.55 -16.68 -34.95
C VAL A 68 16.13 -16.14 -35.04
N ALA A 69 15.87 -15.09 -35.81
CA ALA A 69 14.54 -14.53 -36.01
C ALA A 69 13.56 -15.55 -36.61
N ALA A 70 13.98 -16.30 -37.64
CA ALA A 70 13.17 -17.35 -38.25
C ALA A 70 12.87 -18.49 -37.26
N PHE A 71 13.87 -18.93 -36.49
CA PHE A 71 13.74 -19.97 -35.47
C PHE A 71 12.75 -19.57 -34.37
N PHE A 72 12.89 -18.37 -33.79
CA PHE A 72 11.99 -17.87 -32.76
C PHE A 72 10.57 -17.66 -33.29
N THR A 73 10.43 -17.14 -34.51
CA THR A 73 9.13 -16.96 -35.16
C THR A 73 8.41 -18.31 -35.32
N ALA A 74 9.12 -19.35 -35.76
CA ALA A 74 8.53 -20.69 -35.92
C ALA A 74 8.06 -21.27 -34.58
N ILE A 75 8.92 -21.26 -33.55
CA ILE A 75 8.58 -21.80 -32.22
C ILE A 75 7.41 -21.03 -31.59
N LYS A 76 7.48 -19.69 -31.56
CA LYS A 76 6.43 -18.85 -30.96
C LYS A 76 5.12 -18.93 -31.73
N ALA A 77 5.15 -19.00 -33.06
CA ALA A 77 3.93 -19.17 -33.86
C ALA A 77 3.25 -20.52 -33.60
N VAL A 78 4.01 -21.62 -33.54
CA VAL A 78 3.47 -22.94 -33.20
C VAL A 78 2.89 -22.93 -31.79
N ASN A 79 3.60 -22.38 -30.81
CA ASN A 79 3.12 -22.31 -29.43
C ASN A 79 1.84 -21.48 -29.29
N PHE A 80 1.79 -20.30 -29.93
CA PHE A 80 0.60 -19.45 -29.95
C PHE A 80 -0.60 -20.15 -30.60
N ARG A 81 -0.41 -20.86 -31.72
CA ARG A 81 -1.48 -21.62 -32.38
C ARG A 81 -1.97 -22.79 -31.55
N LEU A 82 -1.09 -23.48 -30.83
CA LEU A 82 -1.47 -24.56 -29.92
C LEU A 82 -2.30 -24.04 -28.74
N HIS A 83 -1.92 -22.91 -28.13
CA HIS A 83 -2.72 -22.29 -27.07
C HIS A 83 -4.07 -21.77 -27.58
N ALA A 84 -4.09 -21.13 -28.76
CA ALA A 84 -5.33 -20.69 -29.39
C ALA A 84 -6.28 -21.86 -29.69
N MET A 85 -5.75 -23.04 -30.06
CA MET A 85 -6.54 -24.27 -30.23
C MET A 85 -7.22 -24.70 -28.92
N PHE A 86 -6.50 -24.65 -27.79
CA PHE A 86 -7.07 -24.97 -26.47
C PHE A 86 -8.12 -23.95 -26.03
N ASP A 87 -7.93 -22.67 -26.36
CA ASP A 87 -8.86 -21.60 -25.98
C ASP A 87 -10.14 -21.60 -26.85
N LEU A 88 -10.06 -22.02 -28.13
CA LEU A 88 -11.20 -22.09 -29.07
C LEU A 88 -12.04 -23.37 -28.94
N GLY A 89 -11.56 -24.42 -28.28
CA GLY A 89 -12.41 -25.52 -27.78
C GLY A 89 -13.05 -26.46 -28.81
N GLU A 90 -12.53 -26.62 -30.03
CA GLU A 90 -13.03 -27.63 -30.98
C GLU A 90 -12.61 -29.07 -30.60
N ILE A 91 -13.36 -29.70 -29.70
CA ILE A 91 -13.15 -31.08 -29.24
C ILE A 91 -13.75 -32.08 -30.24
N VAL A 92 -12.97 -33.10 -30.64
CA VAL A 92 -13.38 -34.10 -31.65
C VAL A 92 -14.26 -35.21 -31.07
N GLU A 93 -14.00 -35.69 -29.85
CA GLU A 93 -14.74 -36.80 -29.22
C GLU A 93 -14.74 -36.71 -27.69
N LYS A 94 -15.93 -36.80 -27.05
CA LYS A 94 -16.11 -37.20 -25.64
C LYS A 94 -16.44 -38.69 -25.63
N ARG A 95 -15.50 -39.56 -25.24
CA ARG A 95 -15.84 -40.98 -25.02
C ARG A 95 -16.61 -41.10 -23.70
N GLN A 96 -17.93 -41.34 -23.77
CA GLN A 96 -18.77 -41.74 -22.64
C GLN A 96 -18.21 -43.04 -22.04
N ALA A 97 -17.70 -43.00 -20.82
CA ALA A 97 -17.52 -44.19 -20.00
C ALA A 97 -18.82 -44.41 -19.21
N SER A 98 -19.81 -45.01 -19.87
CA SER A 98 -20.97 -45.60 -19.23
C SER A 98 -21.10 -47.04 -19.74
N LEU A 99 -21.20 -47.97 -18.79
CA LEU A 99 -21.54 -49.40 -18.92
C LEU A 99 -20.38 -50.36 -19.18
N ILE A 100 -19.91 -51.03 -18.11
CA ILE A 100 -20.00 -52.48 -17.86
C ILE A 100 -19.93 -52.69 -16.34
N THR A 101 -20.75 -53.61 -15.84
CA THR A 101 -21.17 -53.88 -14.45
C THR A 101 -20.22 -54.76 -13.63
N ASP A 102 -20.46 -54.70 -12.30
CA ASP A 102 -20.21 -55.69 -11.23
C ASP A 102 -18.93 -55.62 -10.36
N ALA A 103 -19.15 -55.53 -9.05
CA ALA A 103 -18.22 -55.55 -7.90
C ALA A 103 -17.99 -57.01 -7.40
N PRO A 104 -17.07 -57.37 -6.45
CA PRO A 104 -16.52 -56.58 -5.34
C PRO A 104 -15.00 -56.72 -5.00
N ARG A 105 -14.61 -55.88 -4.02
CA ARG A 105 -13.32 -55.62 -3.33
C ARG A 105 -12.30 -56.76 -3.17
N LEU A 106 -11.01 -56.39 -3.27
CA LEU A 106 -9.89 -56.78 -2.37
C LEU A 106 -8.74 -55.75 -2.47
N GLU A 107 -7.86 -55.73 -1.46
CA GLU A 107 -7.07 -54.62 -0.91
C GLU A 107 -5.82 -54.14 -1.67
N GLU A 108 -5.31 -53.00 -1.17
CA GLU A 108 -3.95 -52.43 -1.25
C GLU A 108 -3.58 -51.43 -2.38
N GLY A 109 -3.29 -50.19 -1.95
CA GLY A 109 -2.17 -49.38 -2.42
C GLY A 109 -2.36 -48.49 -3.65
N ASP A 110 -2.07 -47.20 -3.46
CA ASP A 110 -1.49 -46.25 -4.44
C ASP A 110 -2.42 -45.25 -5.18
N ASP A 111 -2.01 -43.99 -5.06
CA ASP A 111 -2.36 -42.74 -5.76
C ASP A 111 -3.78 -42.51 -6.32
N GLY A 112 -4.52 -41.66 -5.60
CA GLY A 112 -5.73 -41.00 -6.07
C GLY A 112 -5.48 -40.02 -7.22
N SER A 113 -5.43 -40.52 -8.45
CA SER A 113 -5.67 -39.73 -9.67
C SER A 113 -6.90 -40.27 -10.40
N GLY A 114 -8.05 -39.62 -10.17
CA GLY A 114 -9.24 -39.86 -10.99
C GLY A 114 -8.91 -39.57 -12.45
N ALA A 115 -8.94 -40.60 -13.29
CA ALA A 115 -8.59 -40.50 -14.71
C ALA A 115 -9.53 -39.52 -15.42
N LYS A 116 -9.05 -38.30 -15.70
CA LYS A 116 -9.78 -37.31 -16.50
C LYS A 116 -10.07 -37.87 -17.90
N PRO A 117 -11.24 -37.59 -18.50
CA PRO A 117 -11.59 -38.07 -19.82
C PRO A 117 -10.59 -37.59 -20.88
N LYS A 118 -10.10 -38.50 -21.72
CA LYS A 118 -9.13 -38.24 -22.79
C LYS A 118 -9.78 -37.39 -23.89
N GLN A 119 -9.36 -36.14 -24.05
CA GLN A 119 -9.88 -35.21 -25.07
C GLN A 119 -8.91 -35.10 -26.27
N TYR A 120 -9.46 -35.11 -27.49
CA TYR A 120 -8.72 -34.90 -28.74
C TYR A 120 -9.10 -33.55 -29.37
N TYR A 121 -8.11 -32.80 -29.83
CA TYR A 121 -8.28 -31.46 -30.39
C TYR A 121 -7.93 -31.41 -31.89
N ARG A 122 -8.59 -30.51 -32.65
CA ARG A 122 -8.27 -30.23 -34.06
C ARG A 122 -7.21 -29.13 -34.17
N PHE A 123 -6.02 -29.47 -34.65
CA PHE A 123 -4.97 -28.50 -34.97
C PHE A 123 -4.94 -28.20 -36.46
N TRP A 124 -5.27 -26.96 -36.85
CA TRP A 124 -5.27 -26.53 -38.24
C TRP A 124 -3.87 -26.14 -38.70
N VAL A 125 -3.29 -26.90 -39.64
CA VAL A 125 -1.93 -26.67 -40.16
C VAL A 125 -1.94 -25.74 -41.38
N LEU A 126 -2.95 -25.89 -42.24
CA LEU A 126 -3.17 -25.09 -43.46
C LEU A 126 -4.69 -24.86 -43.65
N PRO A 127 -5.13 -23.85 -44.41
CA PRO A 127 -6.55 -23.69 -44.75
C PRO A 127 -7.08 -24.99 -45.38
N GLY A 128 -7.99 -25.69 -44.69
CA GLY A 128 -8.59 -26.95 -45.14
C GLY A 128 -7.89 -28.25 -44.71
N LYS A 129 -6.77 -28.22 -43.97
CA LYS A 129 -6.11 -29.44 -43.42
C LYS A 129 -5.92 -29.33 -41.91
N TRP A 130 -6.46 -30.31 -41.18
CA TRP A 130 -6.35 -30.41 -39.72
C TRP A 130 -5.68 -31.72 -39.28
N LEU A 131 -4.94 -31.67 -38.18
CA LEU A 131 -4.27 -32.79 -37.52
C LEU A 131 -4.95 -33.08 -36.18
N ARG A 132 -5.02 -34.35 -35.79
CA ARG A 132 -5.44 -34.74 -34.43
C ARG A 132 -4.26 -34.59 -33.47
N VAL A 133 -4.37 -33.66 -32.52
CA VAL A 133 -3.36 -33.47 -31.47
C VAL A 133 -3.90 -33.98 -30.15
N ARG A 134 -3.14 -34.90 -29.53
CA ARG A 134 -3.34 -35.36 -28.16
C ARG A 134 -2.27 -34.72 -27.29
N TYR A 135 -2.63 -33.69 -26.54
CA TYR A 135 -1.72 -33.04 -25.61
C TYR A 135 -2.49 -32.39 -24.47
N ASP A 136 -1.90 -32.38 -23.27
CA ASP A 136 -2.48 -31.74 -22.10
C ASP A 136 -2.06 -30.25 -22.04
N ARG A 137 -2.99 -29.37 -21.66
CA ARG A 137 -2.73 -27.93 -21.56
C ARG A 137 -1.66 -27.62 -20.50
N LEU A 138 -1.66 -28.37 -19.39
CA LEU A 138 -0.65 -28.26 -18.34
C LEU A 138 0.73 -28.70 -18.83
N ALA A 139 0.79 -29.77 -19.64
CA ALA A 139 2.02 -30.23 -20.26
C ALA A 139 2.58 -29.20 -21.28
N LEU A 140 1.70 -28.48 -22.00
CA LEU A 140 2.12 -27.42 -22.93
C LEU A 140 2.70 -26.22 -22.19
N LEU A 141 2.06 -25.80 -21.10
CA LEU A 141 2.57 -24.74 -20.22
C LEU A 141 3.90 -25.13 -19.55
N ALA A 142 4.11 -26.43 -19.29
CA ALA A 142 5.40 -26.93 -18.83
C ALA A 142 6.48 -26.81 -19.92
N LEU A 143 6.14 -27.14 -21.18
CA LEU A 143 7.08 -27.13 -22.31
C LEU A 143 7.50 -25.73 -22.78
N LEU A 144 6.58 -24.78 -22.91
CA LEU A 144 6.87 -23.40 -23.35
C LEU A 144 5.92 -22.43 -22.66
N ASP A 145 6.39 -21.20 -22.41
CA ASP A 145 5.54 -20.19 -21.79
C ASP A 145 4.53 -19.61 -22.78
N ARG A 146 3.30 -19.40 -22.28
CA ARG A 146 2.17 -18.88 -23.07
C ARG A 146 2.30 -17.36 -23.24
N ASN A 147 2.34 -16.92 -24.49
CA ASN A 147 2.16 -15.50 -24.83
C ASN A 147 0.67 -15.23 -25.08
N ARG A 148 0.12 -14.16 -24.50
CA ARG A 148 -1.32 -13.81 -24.56
C ARG A 148 -1.67 -13.10 -25.87
N GLY A 149 -0.76 -12.28 -26.40
CA GLY A 149 -0.98 -11.47 -27.59
C GLY A 149 -0.02 -11.75 -28.74
N VAL A 150 -0.45 -11.42 -29.97
CA VAL A 150 0.43 -11.43 -31.15
C VAL A 150 1.53 -10.35 -31.01
N ALA A 151 1.21 -9.20 -30.43
CA ALA A 151 2.18 -8.14 -30.15
C ALA A 151 3.33 -8.61 -29.24
N GLU A 152 3.02 -9.41 -28.21
CA GLU A 152 4.03 -10.00 -27.31
C GLU A 152 4.94 -10.99 -28.04
N ASN A 153 4.40 -11.76 -29.00
CA ASN A 153 5.20 -12.64 -29.85
C ASN A 153 6.16 -11.85 -30.74
N VAL A 154 5.66 -10.81 -31.42
CA VAL A 154 6.48 -9.95 -32.28
C VAL A 154 7.57 -9.27 -31.45
N PHE A 155 7.23 -8.75 -30.27
CA PHE A 155 8.20 -8.15 -29.35
C PHE A 155 9.27 -9.16 -28.89
N ALA A 156 8.89 -10.38 -28.53
CA ALA A 156 9.84 -11.42 -28.13
C ALA A 156 10.81 -11.80 -29.28
N VAL A 157 10.32 -11.92 -30.52
CA VAL A 157 11.15 -12.22 -31.69
C VAL A 157 12.11 -11.06 -31.97
N ALA A 158 11.61 -9.82 -31.95
CA ALA A 158 12.43 -8.63 -32.16
C ALA A 158 13.54 -8.54 -31.11
N LEU A 159 13.22 -8.78 -29.84
CA LEU A 159 14.19 -8.78 -28.76
C LEU A 159 15.22 -9.91 -28.89
N ALA A 160 14.81 -11.13 -29.25
CA ALA A 160 15.73 -12.24 -29.51
C ALA A 160 16.71 -11.93 -30.67
N SER A 161 16.20 -11.32 -31.74
CA SER A 161 17.00 -10.88 -32.88
C SER A 161 17.98 -9.75 -32.51
N MET A 162 17.58 -8.83 -31.64
CA MET A 162 18.43 -7.76 -31.14
C MET A 162 19.56 -8.30 -30.23
N VAL A 163 19.26 -9.28 -29.37
CA VAL A 163 20.28 -10.02 -28.59
C VAL A 163 21.28 -10.70 -29.51
N ALA A 164 20.79 -11.37 -30.57
CA ALA A 164 21.65 -12.05 -31.54
C ALA A 164 22.57 -11.06 -32.27
N PHE A 165 22.02 -9.98 -32.80
CA PHE A 165 22.76 -8.98 -33.55
C PHE A 165 23.81 -8.25 -32.70
N LEU A 166 23.40 -7.67 -31.57
CA LEU A 166 24.31 -6.93 -30.69
C LEU A 166 25.35 -7.85 -30.06
N GLY A 167 24.94 -9.02 -29.56
CA GLY A 167 25.86 -9.98 -28.96
C GLY A 167 26.94 -10.45 -29.93
N PHE A 168 26.56 -10.79 -31.18
CA PHE A 168 27.53 -11.21 -32.18
C PHE A 168 28.42 -10.08 -32.66
N LEU A 169 27.90 -8.84 -32.75
CA LEU A 169 28.71 -7.66 -33.09
C LEU A 169 29.83 -7.44 -32.06
N LEU A 170 29.54 -7.53 -30.76
CA LEU A 170 30.58 -7.41 -29.72
C LEU A 170 31.60 -8.56 -29.72
N LEU A 171 31.18 -9.78 -30.09
CA LEU A 171 32.12 -10.89 -30.26
C LEU A 171 33.14 -10.59 -31.38
N LEU A 172 32.70 -9.97 -32.47
CA LEU A 172 33.54 -9.64 -33.62
C LEU A 172 34.50 -8.47 -33.37
N GLU A 173 34.15 -7.52 -32.50
CA GLU A 173 35.04 -6.40 -32.10
C GLU A 173 36.25 -6.85 -31.24
N GLY A 174 36.30 -8.13 -30.83
CA GLY A 174 37.46 -8.70 -30.15
C GLY A 174 37.61 -8.33 -28.68
N PHE A 175 36.53 -7.89 -28.02
CA PHE A 175 36.52 -7.57 -26.58
C PHE A 175 36.76 -8.81 -25.68
N PHE A 176 36.40 -10.00 -26.15
CA PHE A 176 36.47 -11.25 -25.39
C PHE A 176 37.55 -12.17 -25.95
N ARG A 177 38.35 -12.79 -25.08
CA ARG A 177 39.42 -13.74 -25.47
C ARG A 177 39.28 -15.07 -24.75
N ASP A 178 39.70 -16.15 -25.40
CA ASP A 178 39.76 -17.50 -24.85
C ASP A 178 38.43 -17.96 -24.20
N ILE A 179 38.47 -18.30 -22.91
CA ILE A 179 37.31 -18.80 -22.14
C ILE A 179 36.19 -17.76 -22.02
N TRP A 180 36.50 -16.47 -22.10
CA TRP A 180 35.52 -15.40 -21.97
C TRP A 180 34.57 -15.34 -23.18
N VAL A 181 35.00 -15.80 -24.36
CA VAL A 181 34.13 -15.96 -25.54
C VAL A 181 33.04 -16.98 -25.25
N PHE A 182 33.42 -18.13 -24.69
CA PHE A 182 32.46 -19.18 -24.32
C PHE A 182 31.49 -18.68 -23.23
N GLN A 183 32.01 -18.00 -22.21
CA GLN A 183 31.19 -17.41 -21.16
C GLN A 183 30.19 -16.37 -21.71
N PHE A 184 30.61 -15.54 -22.66
CA PHE A 184 29.72 -14.57 -23.29
C PHE A 184 28.67 -15.23 -24.18
N CYS A 185 29.02 -16.28 -24.93
CA CYS A 185 28.04 -17.10 -25.66
C CYS A 185 27.02 -17.76 -24.72
N LEU A 186 27.43 -18.17 -23.52
CA LEU A 186 26.51 -18.64 -22.47
C LEU A 186 25.53 -17.55 -22.04
N VAL A 187 26.00 -16.31 -21.89
CA VAL A 187 25.11 -15.16 -21.60
C VAL A 187 24.13 -14.91 -22.75
N ILE A 188 24.57 -14.95 -24.02
CA ILE A 188 23.68 -14.82 -25.19
C ILE A 188 22.60 -15.92 -25.18
N ALA A 189 23.01 -17.17 -24.98
CA ALA A 189 22.11 -18.32 -24.94
C ALA A 189 21.11 -18.20 -23.78
N SER A 190 21.55 -17.75 -22.60
CA SER A 190 20.68 -17.51 -21.44
C SER A 190 19.58 -16.49 -21.71
N CYS A 191 19.93 -15.39 -22.39
CA CYS A 191 18.98 -14.35 -22.74
C CYS A 191 17.95 -14.89 -23.76
N GLN A 192 18.42 -15.54 -24.82
CA GLN A 192 17.53 -16.13 -25.82
C GLN A 192 16.62 -17.22 -25.24
N TYR A 193 17.15 -18.11 -24.40
CA TYR A 193 16.37 -19.18 -23.77
C TYR A 193 15.27 -18.63 -22.87
N SER A 194 15.56 -17.57 -22.10
CA SER A 194 14.58 -16.95 -21.19
C SER A 194 13.32 -16.47 -21.88
N LEU A 195 13.39 -16.10 -23.17
CA LEU A 195 12.24 -15.69 -23.99
C LEU A 195 11.34 -16.85 -24.42
N LEU A 196 11.84 -18.08 -24.40
CA LEU A 196 11.10 -19.30 -24.76
C LEU A 196 10.49 -19.96 -23.52
N LYS A 197 11.26 -20.02 -22.44
CA LYS A 197 10.84 -20.57 -21.14
C LYS A 197 11.39 -19.72 -20.01
N SER A 198 10.52 -19.25 -19.12
CA SER A 198 10.91 -18.52 -17.92
C SER A 198 11.88 -19.34 -17.09
N VAL A 199 12.95 -18.67 -16.65
CA VAL A 199 13.93 -19.25 -15.74
C VAL A 199 13.25 -19.38 -14.39
N GLN A 200 12.88 -20.60 -14.01
CA GLN A 200 12.33 -20.90 -12.69
C GLN A 200 13.14 -22.03 -12.07
N PRO A 201 13.66 -21.88 -10.84
CA PRO A 201 13.45 -20.76 -9.92
C PRO A 201 14.45 -19.60 -10.16
N ASP A 202 13.95 -18.38 -10.36
CA ASP A 202 14.73 -17.13 -10.36
C ASP A 202 14.33 -16.26 -9.15
N ALA A 203 15.26 -15.51 -8.57
CA ALA A 203 15.07 -14.62 -7.43
C ALA A 203 14.03 -13.51 -7.66
N ALA A 204 13.77 -13.17 -8.92
CA ALA A 204 12.77 -12.19 -9.31
C ALA A 204 11.40 -12.78 -9.73
N SER A 205 11.24 -14.13 -9.77
CA SER A 205 9.97 -14.80 -10.15
C SER A 205 9.36 -15.61 -9.01
N PRO A 206 8.08 -15.40 -8.66
CA PRO A 206 7.37 -16.35 -7.81
C PRO A 206 7.06 -17.64 -8.59
N MET A 207 7.27 -18.77 -7.92
CA MET A 207 6.88 -20.10 -8.44
C MET A 207 5.35 -20.29 -8.52
N HIS A 208 4.55 -19.43 -7.87
CA HIS A 208 3.09 -19.44 -7.95
C HIS A 208 2.63 -18.09 -8.52
N GLY A 209 2.02 -18.13 -9.71
CA GLY A 209 1.68 -16.93 -10.49
C GLY A 209 2.74 -16.64 -11.54
N HIS A 210 2.41 -16.85 -12.83
CA HIS A 210 3.30 -16.52 -13.94
C HIS A 210 3.35 -14.99 -14.12
N ASN A 211 4.40 -14.35 -13.61
CA ASN A 211 4.70 -12.96 -13.98
C ASN A 211 5.42 -12.94 -15.33
N TRP A 212 4.67 -12.68 -16.39
CA TRP A 212 5.14 -12.70 -17.77
C TRP A 212 6.27 -11.70 -18.06
N VAL A 213 6.38 -10.62 -17.27
CA VAL A 213 7.39 -9.57 -17.48
C VAL A 213 8.82 -10.08 -17.21
N ILE A 214 8.99 -11.06 -16.32
CA ILE A 214 10.34 -11.53 -15.95
C ILE A 214 11.10 -12.16 -17.12
N VAL A 215 10.36 -12.80 -18.04
CA VAL A 215 10.84 -13.44 -19.27
C VAL A 215 11.70 -12.47 -20.10
N TYR A 216 11.40 -11.16 -20.06
CA TYR A 216 12.11 -10.15 -20.83
C TYR A 216 13.28 -9.49 -20.10
N SER A 217 13.50 -9.79 -18.82
CA SER A 217 14.49 -9.06 -18.01
C SER A 217 15.92 -9.30 -18.47
N ARG A 218 16.37 -10.56 -18.59
CA ARG A 218 17.74 -10.88 -19.02
C ARG A 218 18.08 -10.30 -20.42
N PRO A 219 17.22 -10.46 -21.46
CA PRO A 219 17.46 -9.90 -22.78
C PRO A 219 17.54 -8.38 -22.82
N VAL A 220 16.63 -7.67 -22.12
CA VAL A 220 16.63 -6.20 -22.14
C VAL A 220 17.90 -5.64 -21.50
N TYR A 221 18.30 -6.15 -20.32
CA TYR A 221 19.55 -5.73 -19.69
C TYR A 221 20.76 -6.05 -20.55
N PHE A 222 20.77 -7.20 -21.22
CA PHE A 222 21.84 -7.58 -22.13
C PHE A 222 21.96 -6.60 -23.30
N CYS A 223 20.85 -6.30 -23.99
CA CYS A 223 20.85 -5.34 -25.09
C CYS A 223 21.27 -3.94 -24.66
N LEU A 224 20.83 -3.48 -23.48
CA LEU A 224 21.25 -2.19 -22.93
C LEU A 224 22.76 -2.16 -22.65
N CYS A 225 23.31 -3.19 -21.99
CA CYS A 225 24.74 -3.27 -21.73
C CYS A 225 25.56 -3.33 -23.02
N CYS A 226 25.15 -4.16 -23.99
CA CYS A 226 25.82 -4.27 -25.28
C CYS A 226 25.80 -2.96 -26.06
N ALA A 227 24.65 -2.27 -26.11
CA ALA A 227 24.55 -0.97 -26.76
C ALA A 227 25.43 0.08 -26.09
N LEU A 228 25.47 0.13 -24.74
CA LEU A 228 26.32 1.05 -23.99
C LEU A 228 27.81 0.77 -24.19
N ILE A 229 28.23 -0.50 -24.21
CA ILE A 229 29.62 -0.89 -24.49
C ILE A 229 30.03 -0.39 -25.87
N TRP A 230 29.20 -0.62 -26.89
CA TRP A 230 29.47 -0.16 -28.26
C TRP A 230 29.51 1.38 -28.36
N VAL A 231 28.57 2.07 -27.71
CA VAL A 231 28.54 3.54 -27.68
C VAL A 231 29.75 4.12 -26.94
N PHE A 232 30.14 3.57 -25.79
CA PHE A 232 31.31 4.06 -25.04
C PHE A 232 32.62 3.77 -25.77
N ASP A 233 32.71 2.66 -26.50
CA ASP A 233 33.86 2.37 -27.34
C ASP A 233 33.98 3.36 -28.50
N LEU A 234 32.88 3.58 -29.24
CA LEU A 234 32.83 4.54 -30.34
C LEU A 234 33.13 5.97 -29.83
N ALA A 235 32.51 6.36 -28.73
CA ALA A 235 32.70 7.65 -28.07
C ALA A 235 34.15 7.86 -27.60
N GLY A 236 34.75 6.84 -26.98
CA GLY A 236 36.13 6.87 -26.51
C GLY A 236 37.15 7.05 -27.63
N HIS A 237 36.92 6.45 -28.80
CA HIS A 237 37.80 6.56 -29.97
C HIS A 237 37.51 7.77 -30.86
N SER A 238 36.29 8.33 -30.82
CA SER A 238 35.88 9.43 -31.70
C SER A 238 36.65 10.74 -31.49
N GLY A 239 37.36 10.90 -30.36
CA GLY A 239 38.22 12.06 -30.04
C GLY A 239 37.51 13.42 -29.97
N HIS A 240 36.21 13.47 -30.27
CA HIS A 240 35.41 14.68 -30.45
C HIS A 240 34.69 15.14 -29.17
N LEU A 241 34.86 14.42 -28.07
CA LEU A 241 34.23 14.75 -26.79
C LEU A 241 35.10 15.73 -26.01
N HIS A 242 34.52 16.87 -25.68
CA HIS A 242 35.16 17.85 -24.81
C HIS A 242 35.08 17.36 -23.35
N PRO A 243 36.20 17.01 -22.71
CA PRO A 243 36.19 16.62 -21.31
C PRO A 243 35.81 17.84 -20.45
N PHE A 244 34.96 17.64 -19.45
CA PHE A 244 34.63 18.69 -18.48
C PHE A 244 35.16 18.37 -17.09
N SER A 245 35.70 19.37 -16.41
CA SER A 245 36.19 19.24 -15.04
C SER A 245 35.20 19.87 -14.07
N LEU A 246 34.74 19.11 -13.09
CA LEU A 246 33.86 19.56 -11.99
C LEU A 246 34.56 19.23 -10.66
N TYR A 247 34.75 20.22 -9.78
CA TYR A 247 35.50 20.08 -8.52
C TYR A 247 36.89 19.44 -8.70
N GLY A 248 37.55 19.69 -9.83
CA GLY A 248 38.86 19.12 -10.17
C GLY A 248 38.85 17.69 -10.73
N VAL A 249 37.68 17.04 -10.84
CA VAL A 249 37.53 15.70 -11.46
C VAL A 249 37.12 15.85 -12.92
N THR A 250 37.87 15.24 -13.85
CA THR A 250 37.55 15.27 -15.29
C THR A 250 36.59 14.15 -15.69
N PHE A 251 35.38 14.51 -16.09
CA PHE A 251 34.34 13.61 -16.62
C PHE A 251 34.35 13.59 -18.15
N PHE A 252 33.84 12.49 -18.74
CA PHE A 252 33.77 12.26 -20.19
C PHE A 252 35.11 12.35 -20.93
N SER A 253 36.22 12.07 -20.24
CA SER A 253 37.50 11.82 -20.91
C SER A 253 37.45 10.48 -21.64
N ALA A 254 38.25 10.34 -22.71
CA ALA A 254 38.37 9.07 -23.43
C ALA A 254 38.73 7.91 -22.48
N HIS A 255 39.64 8.15 -21.52
CA HIS A 255 40.02 7.16 -20.51
C HIS A 255 38.86 6.77 -19.58
N PHE A 256 38.03 7.74 -19.18
CA PHE A 256 36.84 7.46 -18.36
C PHE A 256 35.83 6.59 -19.10
N LEU A 257 35.57 6.88 -20.39
CA LEU A 257 34.64 6.12 -21.22
C LEU A 257 35.14 4.70 -21.49
N LEU A 258 36.44 4.53 -21.77
CA LEU A 258 37.04 3.21 -21.94
C LEU A 258 37.03 2.41 -20.63
N CYS A 259 37.28 3.05 -19.48
CA CYS A 259 37.14 2.41 -18.18
C CYS A 259 35.68 1.99 -17.91
N ALA A 260 34.70 2.84 -18.22
CA ALA A 260 33.29 2.52 -18.09
C ALA A 260 32.86 1.36 -19.01
N ARG A 261 33.39 1.32 -20.24
CA ARG A 261 33.23 0.19 -21.18
C ARG A 261 33.74 -1.11 -20.56
N ASP A 262 34.96 -1.11 -20.00
CA ASP A 262 35.58 -2.30 -19.41
C ASP A 262 34.80 -2.80 -18.19
N VAL A 263 34.31 -1.89 -17.34
CA VAL A 263 33.42 -2.23 -16.22
C VAL A 263 32.11 -2.86 -16.71
N LEU A 264 31.50 -2.32 -17.78
CA LEU A 264 30.29 -2.89 -18.37
C LEU A 264 30.51 -4.27 -19.00
N ILE A 265 31.69 -4.52 -19.59
CA ILE A 265 32.07 -5.84 -20.11
C ILE A 265 32.12 -6.87 -18.98
N VAL A 266 32.80 -6.54 -17.88
CA VAL A 266 32.86 -7.41 -16.69
C VAL A 266 31.45 -7.64 -16.12
N PHE A 267 30.65 -6.58 -16.03
CA PHE A 267 29.26 -6.66 -15.57
C PHE A 267 28.43 -7.62 -16.44
N ALA A 268 28.54 -7.53 -17.77
CA ALA A 268 27.83 -8.41 -18.70
C ALA A 268 28.24 -9.90 -18.55
N LEU A 269 29.53 -10.18 -18.34
CA LEU A 269 30.02 -11.54 -18.10
C LEU A 269 29.53 -12.13 -16.76
N CYS A 270 29.26 -11.28 -15.77
CA CYS A 270 28.76 -11.67 -14.46
C CYS A 270 27.23 -11.88 -14.41
N PHE A 271 26.50 -11.73 -15.52
CA PHE A 271 25.05 -11.93 -15.56
C PHE A 271 24.57 -13.23 -14.88
N PRO A 272 25.21 -14.40 -15.09
CA PRO A 272 24.78 -15.64 -14.42
C PRO A 272 24.82 -15.55 -12.88
N VAL A 273 25.78 -14.80 -12.32
CA VAL A 273 25.92 -14.58 -10.87
C VAL A 273 24.95 -13.50 -10.39
N ILE A 274 24.78 -12.42 -11.16
CA ILE A 274 23.89 -11.30 -10.83
C ILE A 274 22.43 -11.75 -10.73
N PHE A 275 21.96 -12.55 -11.69
CA PHE A 275 20.61 -13.11 -11.68
C PHE A 275 20.46 -14.24 -10.64
N LEU A 276 21.53 -14.98 -10.31
CA LEU A 276 21.51 -15.97 -9.23
C LEU A 276 21.17 -15.33 -7.87
N PHE A 277 21.76 -14.18 -7.56
CA PHE A 277 21.48 -13.46 -6.32
C PHE A 277 20.27 -12.50 -6.43
N GLY A 278 19.66 -12.38 -7.60
CA GLY A 278 18.54 -11.47 -7.83
C GLY A 278 18.90 -9.99 -7.63
N LEU A 279 20.12 -9.58 -7.98
CA LEU A 279 20.58 -8.20 -7.77
C LEU A 279 19.94 -7.20 -8.76
N LEU A 280 19.32 -7.68 -9.83
CA LEU A 280 18.62 -6.85 -10.81
C LEU A 280 17.09 -6.98 -10.65
N PRO A 281 16.35 -5.86 -10.67
CA PRO A 281 14.89 -5.88 -10.65
C PRO A 281 14.29 -6.34 -11.99
N GLN A 282 12.98 -6.52 -12.01
CA GLN A 282 12.23 -6.63 -13.28
C GLN A 282 12.34 -5.34 -14.08
N VAL A 283 12.25 -5.42 -15.42
CA VAL A 283 12.43 -4.27 -16.33
C VAL A 283 11.50 -3.10 -16.02
N ASN A 284 10.22 -3.36 -15.77
CA ASN A 284 9.25 -2.29 -15.49
C ASN A 284 9.62 -1.52 -14.22
N THR A 285 10.11 -2.22 -13.20
CA THR A 285 10.52 -1.65 -11.91
C THR A 285 11.83 -0.90 -12.03
N PHE A 286 12.78 -1.43 -12.80
CA PHE A 286 13.99 -0.69 -13.15
C PHE A 286 13.66 0.61 -13.86
N LEU A 287 12.83 0.54 -14.89
CA LEU A 287 12.42 1.69 -15.68
C LEU A 287 11.71 2.73 -14.80
N MET A 288 10.75 2.30 -13.99
CA MET A 288 10.07 3.17 -13.03
C MET A 288 11.05 3.82 -12.06
N CYS A 289 11.91 3.03 -11.41
CA CYS A 289 12.92 3.53 -10.47
C CYS A 289 13.90 4.50 -11.15
N LEU A 290 14.36 4.20 -12.35
CA LEU A 290 15.29 5.05 -13.10
C LEU A 290 14.65 6.40 -13.45
N LEU A 291 13.44 6.36 -14.04
CA LEU A 291 12.70 7.57 -14.41
C LEU A 291 12.36 8.41 -13.18
N GLU A 292 11.95 7.77 -12.08
CA GLU A 292 11.68 8.43 -10.80
C GLU A 292 12.93 9.11 -10.22
N GLN A 293 14.08 8.41 -10.19
CA GLN A 293 15.34 9.00 -9.71
C GLN A 293 15.82 10.17 -10.60
N VAL A 294 15.64 10.06 -11.92
CA VAL A 294 15.95 11.14 -12.86
C VAL A 294 15.05 12.36 -12.61
N ASP A 295 13.73 12.18 -12.49
CA ASP A 295 12.80 13.28 -12.22
C ASP A 295 13.09 13.94 -10.86
N MET A 296 13.31 13.15 -9.80
CA MET A 296 13.64 13.66 -8.46
C MET A 296 14.96 14.45 -8.41
N HIS A 297 16.06 13.88 -8.92
CA HIS A 297 17.39 14.48 -8.73
C HIS A 297 17.74 15.57 -9.74
N ILE A 298 17.17 15.53 -10.96
CA ILE A 298 17.42 16.53 -12.01
C ILE A 298 16.39 17.65 -11.97
N PHE A 299 15.09 17.32 -11.84
CA PHE A 299 14.00 18.30 -11.97
C PHE A 299 13.32 18.64 -10.64
N GLY A 300 13.72 18.01 -9.52
CA GLY A 300 13.07 18.19 -8.22
C GLY A 300 11.70 17.52 -8.13
N GLY A 301 11.49 16.44 -8.88
CA GLY A 301 10.25 15.68 -8.95
C GLY A 301 9.85 14.93 -7.69
N THR A 302 8.66 14.34 -7.76
CA THR A 302 8.03 13.56 -6.68
C THR A 302 8.00 12.07 -7.06
N ALA A 303 7.65 11.20 -6.11
CA ALA A 303 7.51 9.77 -6.38
C ALA A 303 6.37 9.48 -7.35
N THR A 304 6.51 8.39 -8.10
CA THR A 304 5.55 8.01 -9.14
C THR A 304 4.75 6.78 -8.72
N THR A 305 3.52 6.66 -9.21
CA THR A 305 2.60 5.58 -8.82
C THR A 305 2.61 4.38 -9.77
N SER A 306 3.05 4.58 -11.02
CA SER A 306 3.08 3.55 -12.06
C SER A 306 4.18 3.87 -13.11
N PRO A 307 4.62 2.88 -13.93
CA PRO A 307 5.61 3.13 -14.98
C PRO A 307 5.10 4.08 -16.08
N LEU A 308 3.79 4.09 -16.39
CA LEU A 308 3.22 5.07 -17.32
C LEU A 308 3.22 6.47 -16.72
N SER A 309 2.89 6.57 -15.42
CA SER A 309 2.94 7.81 -14.66
C SER A 309 4.36 8.38 -14.56
N SER A 310 5.39 7.53 -14.44
CA SER A 310 6.78 8.00 -14.41
C SER A 310 7.26 8.54 -15.75
N VAL A 311 6.87 7.90 -16.87
CA VAL A 311 7.11 8.44 -18.21
C VAL A 311 6.40 9.79 -18.39
N TYR A 312 5.13 9.87 -18.01
CA TYR A 312 4.36 11.11 -18.07
C TYR A 312 4.99 12.24 -17.24
N SER A 313 5.36 11.98 -15.99
CA SER A 313 5.98 12.99 -15.11
C SER A 313 7.28 13.52 -15.69
N LEU A 314 8.15 12.64 -16.19
CA LEU A 314 9.42 13.05 -16.79
C LEU A 314 9.21 13.86 -18.07
N LEU A 315 8.33 13.43 -18.98
CA LEU A 315 8.05 14.17 -20.23
C LEU A 315 7.50 15.57 -19.94
N ARG A 316 6.63 15.70 -18.94
CA ARG A 316 6.13 17.00 -18.46
C ARG A 316 7.27 17.88 -17.93
N SER A 317 8.13 17.35 -17.05
CA SER A 317 9.28 18.09 -16.52
C SER A 317 10.22 18.56 -17.65
N MET A 318 10.51 17.68 -18.62
CA MET A 318 11.32 18.03 -19.78
C MET A 318 10.69 19.10 -20.66
N PHE A 319 9.38 19.03 -20.91
CA PHE A 319 8.67 20.04 -21.69
C PHE A 319 8.74 21.42 -21.05
N MET A 320 8.53 21.52 -19.73
CA MET A 320 8.62 22.79 -19.00
C MET A 320 10.06 23.32 -18.97
N ALA A 321 11.05 22.43 -18.82
CA ALA A 321 12.45 22.81 -18.87
C ALA A 321 12.86 23.35 -20.26
N ALA A 322 12.37 22.73 -21.33
CA ALA A 322 12.60 23.18 -22.70
C ALA A 322 11.99 24.56 -22.97
N LEU A 323 10.78 24.82 -22.45
CA LEU A 323 10.13 26.12 -22.55
C LEU A 323 10.94 27.21 -21.83
N LEU A 324 11.36 26.94 -20.58
CA LEU A 324 12.17 27.87 -19.79
C LEU A 324 13.56 28.12 -20.39
N TYR A 325 14.16 27.08 -20.97
CA TYR A 325 15.44 27.15 -21.67
C TYR A 325 15.44 28.18 -22.80
N GLY A 326 14.35 28.27 -23.59
CA GLY A 326 14.24 29.27 -24.64
C GLY A 326 14.34 30.72 -24.12
N PHE A 327 13.64 31.03 -23.02
CA PHE A 327 13.68 32.35 -22.40
C PHE A 327 15.03 32.65 -21.75
N CYS A 328 15.62 31.67 -21.05
CA CYS A 328 16.93 31.82 -20.42
C CYS A 328 18.05 32.06 -21.46
N LEU A 329 18.04 31.30 -22.56
CA LEU A 329 19.01 31.47 -23.64
C LEU A 329 18.89 32.87 -24.28
N GLY A 330 17.66 33.34 -24.53
CA GLY A 330 17.41 34.69 -25.03
C GLY A 330 17.90 35.77 -24.06
N ALA A 331 17.74 35.55 -22.76
CA ALA A 331 18.18 36.48 -21.72
C ALA A 331 19.70 36.57 -21.55
N ILE A 332 20.41 35.44 -21.71
CA ILE A 332 21.88 35.38 -21.60
C ILE A 332 22.55 35.95 -22.87
N ASN A 333 21.93 35.78 -24.04
CA ASN A 333 22.45 36.34 -25.30
C ASN A 333 22.21 37.85 -25.43
N ALA A 334 21.27 38.42 -24.66
CA ALA A 334 21.04 39.86 -24.62
C ALA A 334 22.11 40.57 -23.76
N PRO A 335 22.65 41.72 -24.18
CA PRO A 335 23.59 42.48 -23.35
C PRO A 335 22.88 43.03 -22.10
N TRP A 336 23.50 42.89 -20.93
CA TRP A 336 23.03 43.50 -19.69
C TRP A 336 23.64 44.90 -19.58
N GLU A 337 22.87 45.94 -19.87
CA GLU A 337 23.32 47.33 -19.66
C GLU A 337 23.43 47.61 -18.15
N HIS A 338 24.54 48.19 -17.67
CA HIS A 338 24.62 48.59 -16.26
C HIS A 338 23.69 49.79 -16.00
N PRO A 339 22.72 49.76 -15.05
CA PRO A 339 22.43 48.75 -14.01
C PRO A 339 21.08 48.01 -14.21
N HIS A 340 20.65 47.75 -15.44
CA HIS A 340 19.35 47.17 -15.77
C HIS A 340 19.42 45.65 -16.03
N VAL A 341 18.51 44.91 -15.38
CA VAL A 341 18.27 43.49 -15.70
C VAL A 341 17.45 43.41 -16.99
N PRO A 342 17.83 42.60 -17.99
CA PRO A 342 17.03 42.45 -19.20
C PRO A 342 15.61 41.96 -18.89
N VAL A 343 14.64 42.51 -19.59
CA VAL A 343 13.22 42.13 -19.45
C VAL A 343 13.03 40.62 -19.67
N LEU A 344 13.74 40.04 -20.64
CA LEU A 344 13.69 38.59 -20.91
C LEU A 344 14.15 37.75 -19.72
N PHE A 345 15.16 38.21 -18.96
CA PHE A 345 15.60 37.50 -17.74
C PHE A 345 14.55 37.58 -16.64
N SER A 346 13.92 38.75 -16.48
CA SER A 346 12.83 38.93 -15.52
C SER A 346 11.59 38.09 -15.86
N VAL A 347 11.26 37.97 -17.16
CA VAL A 347 10.20 37.07 -17.64
C VAL A 347 10.57 35.61 -17.35
N PHE A 348 11.82 35.22 -17.59
CA PHE A 348 12.31 33.89 -17.23
C PHE A 348 12.15 33.60 -15.73
N CYS A 349 12.56 34.50 -14.84
CA CYS A 349 12.40 34.33 -13.39
C CYS A 349 10.92 34.19 -12.98
N GLY A 350 10.02 35.00 -13.55
CA GLY A 350 8.59 34.92 -13.29
C GLY A 350 7.96 33.61 -13.75
N LEU A 351 8.27 33.19 -14.98
CA LEU A 351 7.81 31.90 -15.52
C LEU A 351 8.41 30.71 -14.76
N LEU A 352 9.68 30.80 -14.36
CA LEU A 352 10.37 29.76 -13.62
C LEU A 352 9.66 29.48 -12.28
N LEU A 353 9.33 30.52 -11.51
CA LEU A 353 8.62 30.36 -10.24
C LEU A 353 7.21 29.81 -10.46
N ALA A 354 6.46 30.38 -11.41
CA ALA A 354 5.08 29.99 -11.69
C ALA A 354 4.96 28.54 -12.18
N LEU A 355 5.83 28.12 -13.11
CA LEU A 355 5.85 26.74 -13.62
C LEU A 355 6.35 25.76 -12.58
N SER A 356 7.35 26.12 -11.77
CA SER A 356 7.82 25.25 -10.66
C SER A 356 6.76 25.07 -9.59
N TYR A 357 5.99 26.12 -9.28
CA TYR A 357 4.83 26.04 -8.38
C TYR A 357 3.76 25.11 -8.96
N HIS A 358 3.40 25.28 -10.23
CA HIS A 358 2.42 24.42 -10.88
C HIS A 358 2.85 22.95 -10.88
N LEU A 359 4.09 22.66 -11.28
CA LEU A 359 4.66 21.31 -11.28
C LEU A 359 4.72 20.69 -9.88
N SER A 360 4.91 21.50 -8.83
CA SER A 360 4.90 21.01 -7.44
C SER A 360 3.51 20.58 -6.96
N ARG A 361 2.43 21.10 -7.56
CA ARG A 361 1.04 20.80 -7.17
C ARG A 361 0.38 19.71 -8.01
N GLN A 362 1.00 19.30 -9.11
CA GLN A 362 0.44 18.25 -9.95
C GLN A 362 0.90 16.88 -9.45
N SER A 363 -0.07 16.02 -9.13
CA SER A 363 0.17 14.60 -8.85
C SER A 363 0.72 13.86 -10.07
N SER A 364 1.29 12.68 -9.84
CA SER A 364 1.73 11.80 -10.91
C SER A 364 0.56 11.17 -11.70
N ASP A 365 -0.66 11.17 -11.14
CA ASP A 365 -1.89 10.73 -11.80
C ASP A 365 -2.57 11.89 -12.58
N PRO A 366 -2.79 11.75 -13.90
CA PRO A 366 -3.41 12.79 -14.71
C PRO A 366 -4.90 13.03 -14.43
N VAL A 367 -5.63 12.08 -13.82
CA VAL A 367 -7.08 12.21 -13.56
C VAL A 367 -7.40 13.41 -12.66
N ILE A 368 -6.46 13.77 -11.79
CA ILE A 368 -6.63 14.78 -10.75
C ILE A 368 -6.37 16.21 -11.25
N LEU A 369 -5.77 16.38 -12.44
CA LEU A 369 -5.33 17.67 -12.98
C LEU A 369 -6.42 18.74 -13.00
N TRP A 370 -7.66 18.36 -13.34
CA TRP A 370 -8.77 19.29 -13.49
C TRP A 370 -9.13 20.01 -12.18
N SER A 371 -9.04 19.31 -11.04
CA SER A 371 -9.41 19.87 -9.73
C SER A 371 -8.45 20.96 -9.24
N ILE A 372 -7.17 20.88 -9.63
CA ILE A 372 -6.10 21.79 -9.19
C ILE A 372 -5.98 22.99 -10.13
N PHE A 373 -6.25 22.77 -11.43
CA PHE A 373 -6.09 23.75 -12.50
C PHE A 373 -6.80 25.09 -12.21
N HIS A 374 -8.01 25.06 -11.65
CA HIS A 374 -8.75 26.28 -11.32
C HIS A 374 -8.04 27.22 -10.36
N SER A 375 -7.30 26.68 -9.39
CA SER A 375 -6.55 27.50 -8.43
C SER A 375 -5.22 28.00 -8.97
N ASP A 376 -4.57 27.18 -9.79
CA ASP A 376 -3.30 27.52 -10.41
C ASP A 376 -3.46 28.57 -11.51
N LEU A 377 -4.62 28.60 -12.19
CA LEU A 377 -4.94 29.62 -13.21
C LEU A 377 -4.88 31.05 -12.65
N VAL A 378 -5.14 31.24 -11.35
CA VAL A 378 -5.08 32.56 -10.70
C VAL A 378 -3.71 32.78 -10.05
N MET A 379 -3.21 31.79 -9.30
CA MET A 379 -1.97 31.95 -8.53
C MET A 379 -0.72 32.03 -9.41
N CYS A 380 -0.63 31.25 -10.49
CA CYS A 380 0.56 31.21 -11.34
C CYS A 380 0.81 32.56 -12.04
N PRO A 381 -0.19 33.23 -12.68
CA PRO A 381 0.02 34.57 -13.23
C PRO A 381 0.37 35.61 -12.16
N LEU A 382 -0.26 35.55 -10.99
CA LEU A 382 0.04 36.46 -9.88
C LEU A 382 1.49 36.34 -9.42
N MET A 383 1.96 35.10 -9.19
CA MET A 383 3.35 34.84 -8.83
C MET A 383 4.32 35.25 -9.94
N ALA A 384 3.98 35.01 -11.21
CA ALA A 384 4.81 35.42 -12.34
C ALA A 384 4.98 36.95 -12.40
N VAL A 385 3.89 37.72 -12.23
CA VAL A 385 3.91 39.19 -12.26
C VAL A 385 4.68 39.76 -11.07
N ILE A 386 4.44 39.27 -9.86
CA ILE A 386 5.15 39.72 -8.65
C ILE A 386 6.65 39.45 -8.79
N THR A 387 7.01 38.24 -9.21
CA THR A 387 8.41 37.84 -9.38
C THR A 387 9.09 38.64 -10.48
N PHE A 388 8.41 38.88 -11.60
CA PHE A 388 8.87 39.75 -12.67
C PHE A 388 9.16 41.17 -12.17
N ALA A 389 8.25 41.75 -11.37
CA ALA A 389 8.43 43.08 -10.81
C ALA A 389 9.65 43.15 -9.88
N ILE A 390 9.84 42.13 -9.02
CA ILE A 390 10.98 42.05 -8.10
C ILE A 390 12.29 41.89 -8.89
N SER A 391 12.36 40.98 -9.85
CA SER A 391 13.59 40.79 -10.65
C SER A 391 13.93 42.00 -11.51
N ALA A 392 12.91 42.71 -12.03
CA ALA A 392 13.09 43.92 -12.82
C ALA A 392 13.55 45.12 -11.97
N SER A 393 13.25 45.12 -10.66
CA SER A 393 13.57 46.22 -9.74
C SER A 393 15.05 46.37 -9.38
N THR A 394 15.95 45.57 -9.98
CA THR A 394 17.42 45.55 -9.81
C THR A 394 17.91 45.35 -8.36
N VAL A 395 17.00 45.10 -7.42
CA VAL A 395 17.26 44.83 -5.99
C VAL A 395 18.32 43.74 -5.79
N PHE A 396 18.24 42.65 -6.57
CA PHE A 396 19.19 41.54 -6.48
C PHE A 396 20.62 41.87 -6.94
N ILE A 397 20.84 42.96 -7.68
CA ILE A 397 22.18 43.40 -8.09
C ILE A 397 22.65 44.54 -7.18
N ALA A 398 21.78 45.50 -6.90
CA ALA A 398 22.13 46.72 -6.16
C ALA A 398 22.57 46.46 -4.71
N LEU A 399 22.06 45.40 -4.07
CA LEU A 399 22.31 45.06 -2.66
C LEU A 399 23.37 43.96 -2.47
N GLN A 400 24.05 43.52 -3.55
CA GLN A 400 25.12 42.54 -3.44
C GLN A 400 26.38 43.13 -2.80
N PRO A 401 27.15 42.38 -2.00
CA PRO A 401 26.94 40.97 -1.60
C PRO A 401 26.09 40.80 -0.33
N ALA A 402 25.67 41.89 0.32
CA ALA A 402 25.02 41.85 1.64
C ALA A 402 23.68 41.09 1.62
N LEU A 403 22.90 41.21 0.53
CA LEU A 403 21.61 40.55 0.38
C LEU A 403 21.72 39.02 0.48
N SER A 404 22.72 38.41 -0.18
CA SER A 404 22.93 36.96 -0.18
C SER A 404 23.11 36.42 1.25
N TYR A 405 24.01 37.02 2.04
CA TYR A 405 24.23 36.61 3.43
C TYR A 405 22.99 36.78 4.31
N ILE A 406 22.25 37.87 4.15
CA ILE A 406 21.00 38.10 4.90
C ILE A 406 19.99 37.01 4.56
N LEU A 407 19.79 36.70 3.28
CA LEU A 407 18.85 35.66 2.84
C LEU A 407 19.23 34.27 3.37
N TYR A 408 20.53 33.92 3.35
CA TYR A 408 21.00 32.65 3.91
C TYR A 408 20.77 32.55 5.42
N MET A 409 21.04 33.63 6.17
CA MET A 409 20.80 33.68 7.61
C MET A 409 19.31 33.58 7.94
N VAL A 410 18.45 34.28 7.20
CA VAL A 410 17.00 34.21 7.37
C VAL A 410 16.50 32.79 7.06
N ALA A 411 16.93 32.19 5.96
CA ALA A 411 16.56 30.82 5.59
C ALA A 411 17.03 29.79 6.63
N GLY A 412 18.25 29.93 7.15
CA GLY A 412 18.79 29.07 8.20
C GLY A 412 18.03 29.20 9.51
N VAL A 413 17.74 30.43 9.97
CA VAL A 413 17.01 30.67 11.23
C VAL A 413 15.56 30.21 11.13
N VAL A 414 14.84 30.58 10.06
CA VAL A 414 13.45 30.14 9.85
C VAL A 414 13.40 28.62 9.75
N GLY A 415 14.25 28.01 8.93
CA GLY A 415 14.31 26.55 8.79
C GLY A 415 14.66 25.83 10.10
N PHE A 416 15.60 26.35 10.88
CA PHE A 416 15.94 25.78 12.20
C PHE A 416 14.76 25.85 13.18
N VAL A 417 14.07 26.99 13.25
CA VAL A 417 12.90 27.14 14.13
C VAL A 417 11.76 26.22 13.69
N THR A 418 11.43 26.21 12.39
CA THR A 418 10.32 25.44 11.82
C THR A 418 10.58 23.94 11.85
N HIS A 419 11.74 23.48 11.40
CA HIS A 419 11.99 22.05 11.14
C HIS A 419 12.84 21.33 12.18
N TYR A 420 13.53 22.05 13.07
CA TYR A 420 14.27 21.44 14.18
C TYR A 420 13.62 21.74 15.53
N LEU A 421 13.50 23.01 15.92
CA LEU A 421 13.09 23.41 17.26
C LEU A 421 11.61 23.07 17.55
N LEU A 422 10.68 23.54 16.74
CA LEU A 422 9.24 23.33 16.97
C LEU A 422 8.85 21.83 16.99
N PRO A 423 9.31 20.98 16.04
CA PRO A 423 9.04 19.54 16.10
C PRO A 423 9.63 18.89 17.35
N GLN A 424 10.85 19.24 17.76
CA GLN A 424 11.47 18.67 18.98
C GLN A 424 10.70 19.03 20.24
N LEU A 425 10.19 20.26 20.36
CA LEU A 425 9.39 20.69 21.50
C LEU A 425 8.02 19.98 21.57
N ARG A 426 7.49 19.53 20.41
CA ARG A 426 6.22 18.82 20.28
C ARG A 426 6.36 17.29 20.45
N LYS A 427 7.52 16.73 20.14
CA LYS A 427 7.78 15.28 20.28
C LYS A 427 7.43 14.79 21.69
N GLN A 428 6.98 13.54 21.78
CA GLN A 428 6.65 12.92 23.07
C GLN A 428 7.83 12.96 24.04
N LEU A 429 9.05 12.66 23.54
CA LEU A 429 10.29 12.65 24.31
C LEU A 429 11.31 13.62 23.68
N PRO A 430 11.23 14.93 23.98
CA PRO A 430 12.15 15.93 23.43
C PRO A 430 13.62 15.57 23.69
N TRP A 431 14.42 15.55 22.62
CA TRP A 431 15.84 15.14 22.62
C TRP A 431 16.14 13.78 23.27
N PHE A 432 15.12 12.95 23.53
CA PHE A 432 15.20 11.73 24.34
C PHE A 432 15.80 11.99 25.74
N CYS A 433 15.56 13.17 26.30
CA CYS A 433 16.00 13.53 27.65
C CYS A 433 14.82 13.94 28.54
N LEU A 434 13.81 14.62 27.99
CA LEU A 434 12.61 15.00 28.72
C LEU A 434 11.55 13.89 28.65
N ALA A 435 10.84 13.67 29.76
CA ALA A 435 9.81 12.63 29.86
C ALA A 435 8.50 12.99 29.15
N HIS A 436 8.23 14.30 28.94
CA HIS A 436 6.98 14.77 28.35
C HIS A 436 7.22 15.87 27.30
N PRO A 437 6.27 16.09 26.38
CA PRO A 437 6.33 17.21 25.44
C PRO A 437 6.26 18.56 26.18
N VAL A 438 7.04 19.52 25.67
CA VAL A 438 7.03 20.92 26.13
C VAL A 438 5.79 21.63 25.59
N LEU A 439 5.48 21.43 24.30
CA LEU A 439 4.28 21.94 23.65
C LEU A 439 3.21 20.86 23.63
N ARG A 440 2.35 20.87 24.64
CA ARG A 440 1.28 19.88 24.82
C ARG A 440 0.04 20.26 23.99
N SER A 441 -0.57 19.26 23.36
CA SER A 441 -1.93 19.40 22.83
C SER A 441 -2.94 19.46 23.97
N ARG A 442 -4.14 19.97 23.70
CA ARG A 442 -5.20 20.06 24.72
C ARG A 442 -5.69 18.68 25.17
N GLU A 443 -5.63 17.72 24.25
CA GLU A 443 -6.08 16.34 24.41
C GLU A 443 -5.08 15.49 25.19
N TYR A 444 -3.84 15.99 25.39
CA TYR A 444 -2.75 15.23 26.01
C TYR A 444 -3.13 14.60 27.35
N SER A 445 -3.87 15.31 28.21
CA SER A 445 -4.30 14.81 29.53
C SER A 445 -5.67 14.12 29.55
N GLN A 446 -6.39 14.05 28.42
CA GLN A 446 -7.74 13.47 28.38
C GLN A 446 -7.70 11.96 28.20
N PHE A 447 -8.30 11.19 29.11
CA PHE A 447 -8.38 9.73 28.95
C PHE A 447 -9.19 9.35 27.70
N GLU A 448 -10.38 9.93 27.54
CA GLU A 448 -11.23 9.78 26.34
C GLU A 448 -11.43 11.13 25.65
N VAL A 449 -11.31 11.12 24.31
CA VAL A 449 -11.53 12.30 23.47
C VAL A 449 -12.99 12.34 23.01
N ARG A 450 -13.67 13.47 23.22
CA ARG A 450 -15.10 13.64 22.87
C ARG A 450 -15.34 14.44 21.59
N ASP A 451 -14.38 15.29 21.22
CA ASP A 451 -14.49 16.24 20.12
C ASP A 451 -13.27 16.14 19.19
N ALA A 452 -13.38 16.73 17.99
CA ALA A 452 -12.24 16.88 17.10
C ALA A 452 -11.09 17.67 17.77
N ALA A 453 -9.84 17.31 17.45
CA ALA A 453 -8.65 17.94 18.04
C ALA A 453 -8.65 19.46 17.85
N GLN A 454 -8.39 20.23 18.91
CA GLN A 454 -8.41 21.68 18.85
C GLN A 454 -7.13 22.25 18.23
N LEU A 455 -7.29 23.34 17.46
CA LEU A 455 -6.17 24.01 16.80
C LEU A 455 -5.39 24.88 17.79
N MET A 456 -4.13 24.53 18.05
CA MET A 456 -3.26 25.22 19.01
C MET A 456 -2.50 26.40 18.38
N TRP A 457 -2.04 27.35 19.21
CA TRP A 457 -1.31 28.54 18.73
C TRP A 457 0.01 28.18 18.03
N PHE A 458 0.73 27.16 18.52
CA PHE A 458 1.99 26.72 17.93
C PHE A 458 1.79 25.99 16.59
N GLU A 459 0.63 25.34 16.37
CA GLU A 459 0.27 24.75 15.08
C GLU A 459 0.01 25.83 14.04
N LYS A 460 -0.65 26.93 14.43
CA LYS A 460 -0.83 28.12 13.58
C LYS A 460 0.52 28.75 13.24
N LEU A 461 1.42 28.90 14.23
CA LEU A 461 2.76 29.43 14.02
C LEU A 461 3.56 28.55 13.05
N TYR A 462 3.55 27.22 13.26
CA TYR A 462 4.22 26.28 12.37
C TYR A 462 3.71 26.39 10.92
N ALA A 463 2.39 26.42 10.72
CA ALA A 463 1.79 26.59 9.41
C ALA A 463 2.18 27.93 8.75
N TRP A 464 2.17 29.04 9.49
CA TRP A 464 2.59 30.34 8.94
C TRP A 464 4.08 30.38 8.60
N LEU A 465 4.96 29.84 9.46
CA LEU A 465 6.39 29.76 9.19
C LEU A 465 6.67 28.91 7.96
N GLN A 466 5.99 27.77 7.79
CA GLN A 466 6.12 26.92 6.62
C GLN A 466 5.63 27.64 5.34
N CYS A 467 4.57 28.44 5.43
CA CYS A 467 4.08 29.27 4.33
C CYS A 467 5.12 30.32 3.91
N VAL A 468 5.67 31.07 4.88
CA VAL A 468 6.71 32.10 4.64
C VAL A 468 7.99 31.49 4.08
N GLU A 469 8.46 30.39 4.66
CA GLU A 469 9.65 29.67 4.21
C GLU A 469 9.51 29.23 2.75
N LYS A 470 8.38 28.60 2.43
CA LYS A 470 8.12 27.98 1.14
C LYS A 470 7.86 28.96 0.00
N TYR A 471 7.09 30.02 0.23
CA TYR A 471 6.65 30.93 -0.82
C TYR A 471 7.41 32.26 -0.87
N VAL A 472 8.21 32.59 0.15
CA VAL A 472 8.95 33.86 0.22
C VAL A 472 10.45 33.62 0.34
N VAL A 473 10.89 32.92 1.40
CA VAL A 473 12.32 32.84 1.75
C VAL A 473 13.11 32.02 0.73
N HIS A 474 12.72 30.77 0.48
CA HIS A 474 13.44 29.92 -0.49
C HIS A 474 13.39 30.46 -1.92
N PRO A 475 12.24 30.94 -2.44
CA PRO A 475 12.21 31.62 -3.74
C PRO A 475 13.15 32.81 -3.82
N ALA A 476 13.24 33.65 -2.77
CA ALA A 476 14.16 34.78 -2.75
C ALA A 476 15.63 34.34 -2.80
N VAL A 477 16.02 33.29 -2.04
CA VAL A 477 17.37 32.71 -2.09
C VAL A 477 17.71 32.21 -3.49
N VAL A 478 16.80 31.46 -4.11
CA VAL A 478 17.03 30.88 -5.44
C VAL A 478 17.11 31.98 -6.51
N LEU A 479 16.16 32.93 -6.53
CA LEU A 479 16.17 34.05 -7.49
C LEU A 479 17.42 34.92 -7.36
N ASN A 480 17.88 35.16 -6.13
CA ASN A 480 19.12 35.87 -5.86
C ASN A 480 20.32 35.14 -6.47
N SER A 481 20.47 33.84 -6.19
CA SER A 481 21.57 33.02 -6.74
C SER A 481 21.54 32.90 -8.27
N LEU A 482 20.36 32.80 -8.87
CA LEU A 482 20.18 32.79 -10.33
C LEU A 482 20.60 34.12 -10.96
N THR A 483 20.25 35.23 -10.32
CA THR A 483 20.58 36.58 -10.82
C THR A 483 22.07 36.84 -10.72
N GLU A 484 22.71 36.45 -9.62
CA GLU A 484 24.16 36.57 -9.42
C GLU A 484 24.92 35.77 -10.48
N GLU A 485 24.55 34.50 -10.68
CA GLU A 485 25.21 33.64 -11.65
C GLU A 485 25.01 34.14 -13.10
N ALA A 486 23.80 34.55 -13.48
CA ALA A 486 23.53 35.12 -14.79
C ALA A 486 24.32 36.43 -15.02
N HIS A 487 24.42 37.29 -14.01
CA HIS A 487 25.15 38.55 -14.08
C HIS A 487 26.66 38.34 -14.23
N LEU A 488 27.24 37.42 -13.45
CA LEU A 488 28.64 37.04 -13.56
C LEU A 488 28.97 36.55 -14.97
N PHE A 489 28.12 35.74 -15.58
CA PHE A 489 28.38 35.19 -16.91
C PHE A 489 28.30 36.21 -18.04
N VAL A 490 27.40 37.19 -17.97
CA VAL A 490 27.28 38.22 -19.01
C VAL A 490 28.39 39.25 -18.93
N ASN A 491 28.82 39.63 -17.72
CA ASN A 491 29.82 40.68 -17.53
C ASN A 491 31.26 40.18 -17.55
N ALA A 492 31.51 38.91 -17.21
CA ALA A 492 32.84 38.33 -17.25
C ALA A 492 33.23 37.90 -18.68
N GLY A 493 33.37 38.86 -19.59
CA GLY A 493 34.01 38.66 -20.89
C GLY A 493 35.53 38.37 -20.81
N PHE A 494 36.14 38.27 -19.62
CA PHE A 494 37.61 38.29 -19.47
C PHE A 494 38.23 37.42 -18.36
N VAL A 495 37.49 36.61 -17.58
CA VAL A 495 38.12 35.68 -16.61
C VAL A 495 37.97 34.24 -17.07
N ARG A 496 38.96 33.80 -17.84
CA ARG A 496 39.10 32.50 -18.50
C ARG A 496 39.26 31.28 -17.56
N ASN A 497 39.05 31.41 -16.23
CA ASN A 497 39.51 30.40 -15.26
C ASN A 497 38.49 29.90 -14.21
N VAL A 498 37.19 30.26 -14.24
CA VAL A 498 36.26 29.91 -13.14
C VAL A 498 34.97 29.24 -13.59
N CYS A 499 34.93 28.59 -14.76
CA CYS A 499 33.72 27.84 -15.14
C CYS A 499 34.07 26.66 -16.03
N PHE A 500 34.27 25.50 -15.40
CA PHE A 500 34.87 24.31 -15.98
C PHE A 500 36.25 24.61 -16.61
N ASN A 501 37.31 23.89 -16.25
CA ASN A 501 38.57 23.96 -17.02
C ASN A 501 38.39 23.29 -18.40
N VAL A 502 37.48 23.82 -19.23
CA VAL A 502 37.16 23.35 -20.58
C VAL A 502 37.70 24.42 -21.51
N HIS A 503 38.73 24.03 -22.25
CA HIS A 503 39.12 24.71 -23.46
C HIS A 503 38.62 23.87 -24.63
N PRO A 504 37.67 24.38 -25.45
CA PRO A 504 36.97 25.69 -25.41
C PRO A 504 35.79 25.74 -24.40
N PRO A 505 35.34 26.94 -23.96
CA PRO A 505 34.21 27.06 -23.04
C PRO A 505 32.95 26.35 -23.58
N PRO A 506 32.09 25.76 -22.72
CA PRO A 506 30.85 25.17 -23.17
C PRO A 506 30.03 26.23 -23.92
N PRO A 507 29.31 25.86 -24.99
CA PRO A 507 28.48 26.79 -25.73
C PRO A 507 27.47 27.45 -24.77
N HIS A 508 27.10 28.71 -25.03
CA HIS A 508 26.13 29.46 -24.22
C HIS A 508 24.83 28.66 -23.93
N SER A 509 24.49 27.71 -24.80
CA SER A 509 23.43 26.72 -24.63
C SER A 509 23.58 25.82 -23.40
N GLY A 510 24.76 25.30 -23.10
CA GLY A 510 24.96 24.39 -21.96
C GLY A 510 24.73 25.07 -20.60
N ARG A 511 25.13 26.35 -20.49
CA ARG A 511 24.98 27.13 -19.25
C ARG A 511 23.55 27.59 -19.00
N ALA A 512 22.85 28.05 -20.05
CA ALA A 512 21.43 28.38 -19.97
C ALA A 512 20.60 27.17 -19.53
N LEU A 513 20.93 25.97 -20.03
CA LEU A 513 20.27 24.73 -19.62
C LEU A 513 20.51 24.44 -18.13
N PHE A 514 21.73 24.60 -17.63
CA PHE A 514 22.04 24.39 -16.22
C PHE A 514 21.25 25.34 -15.30
N ILE A 515 21.25 26.64 -15.59
CA ILE A 515 20.50 27.65 -14.81
C ILE A 515 19.00 27.30 -14.75
N CYS A 516 18.42 26.86 -15.87
CA CYS A 516 17.02 26.39 -15.90
C CYS A 516 16.78 25.16 -15.03
N LEU A 517 17.62 24.14 -15.15
CA LEU A 517 17.47 22.89 -14.40
C LEU A 517 17.69 23.09 -12.90
N ALA A 518 18.75 23.83 -12.53
CA ALA A 518 19.06 24.13 -11.14
C ALA A 518 17.97 24.98 -10.49
N GLY A 519 17.50 26.04 -11.17
CA GLY A 519 16.40 26.86 -10.69
C GLY A 519 15.10 26.06 -10.51
N MET A 520 14.73 25.24 -11.49
CA MET A 520 13.52 24.42 -11.42
C MET A 520 13.59 23.42 -10.28
N LYS A 521 14.71 22.68 -10.16
CA LYS A 521 14.90 21.70 -9.10
C LYS A 521 14.81 22.34 -7.72
N LEU A 522 15.58 23.39 -7.47
CA LEU A 522 15.68 24.02 -6.15
C LEU A 522 14.35 24.65 -5.71
N LEU A 523 13.58 25.25 -6.64
CA LEU A 523 12.26 25.77 -6.33
C LEU A 523 11.26 24.64 -6.06
N ARG A 524 11.21 23.63 -6.93
CA ARG A 524 10.28 22.50 -6.77
C ARG A 524 10.57 21.70 -5.49
N SER A 525 11.84 21.48 -5.17
CA SER A 525 12.26 20.81 -3.93
C SER A 525 11.95 21.65 -2.68
N SER A 526 12.05 22.98 -2.76
CA SER A 526 11.63 23.88 -1.68
C SER A 526 10.12 23.86 -1.46
N PHE A 527 9.32 23.71 -2.52
CA PHE A 527 7.87 23.56 -2.41
C PHE A 527 7.44 22.20 -1.84
N CYS A 528 8.10 21.11 -2.21
CA CYS A 528 7.70 19.77 -1.80
C CYS A 528 8.31 19.32 -0.46
N ALA A 529 9.57 19.67 -0.19
CA ALA A 529 10.34 19.16 0.95
C ALA A 529 11.25 20.24 1.60
N PRO A 530 10.68 21.30 2.21
CA PRO A 530 11.45 22.39 2.81
C PRO A 530 12.36 21.93 3.97
N SER A 531 11.96 20.89 4.70
CA SER A 531 12.73 20.36 5.84
C SER A 531 14.12 19.85 5.49
N LEU A 532 14.37 19.48 4.23
CA LEU A 532 15.69 19.05 3.77
C LEU A 532 16.52 20.22 3.21
N GLN A 533 15.87 21.30 2.77
CA GLN A 533 16.54 22.42 2.10
C GLN A 533 17.36 23.27 3.05
N TYR A 534 16.84 23.59 4.25
CA TYR A 534 17.57 24.47 5.18
C TYR A 534 18.91 23.86 5.64
N VAL A 535 18.95 22.55 5.91
CA VAL A 535 20.20 21.84 6.27
C VAL A 535 21.19 21.87 5.11
N THR A 536 20.69 21.57 3.91
CA THR A 536 21.51 21.57 2.69
C THR A 536 22.10 22.95 2.44
N LEU A 537 21.28 24.00 2.54
CA LEU A 537 21.67 25.40 2.33
C LEU A 537 22.68 25.88 3.39
N CYS A 538 22.44 25.58 4.67
CA CYS A 538 23.37 25.98 5.73
C CYS A 538 24.72 25.29 5.55
N PHE A 539 24.73 24.01 5.19
CA PHE A 539 25.97 23.29 4.95
C PHE A 539 26.70 23.80 3.71
N THR A 540 26.01 24.09 2.60
CA THR A 540 26.67 24.62 1.39
C THR A 540 27.34 25.96 1.67
N VAL A 541 26.65 26.85 2.39
CA VAL A 541 27.18 28.15 2.82
C VAL A 541 28.42 27.95 3.70
N LEU A 542 28.34 27.15 4.76
CA LEU A 542 29.46 26.95 5.67
C LEU A 542 30.67 26.30 4.98
N PHE A 543 30.43 25.24 4.20
CA PHE A 543 31.49 24.47 3.56
C PHE A 543 32.20 25.26 2.45
N PHE A 544 31.45 25.90 1.55
CA PHE A 544 32.02 26.56 0.37
C PHE A 544 32.39 28.02 0.59
N LEU A 545 31.76 28.75 1.54
CA LEU A 545 32.13 30.15 1.79
C LEU A 545 33.15 30.32 2.91
N PHE A 546 33.23 29.40 3.88
CA PHE A 546 34.11 29.53 5.04
C PHE A 546 35.22 28.48 5.09
N ASP A 547 34.87 27.19 5.09
CA ASP A 547 35.86 26.13 5.33
C ASP A 547 36.76 25.87 4.12
N TYR A 548 36.17 25.81 2.92
CA TYR A 548 36.84 25.38 1.68
C TYR A 548 36.47 26.25 0.45
N PRO A 549 36.76 27.56 0.46
CA PRO A 549 36.43 28.45 -0.64
C PRO A 549 37.13 28.11 -1.96
N HIS A 550 38.28 27.43 -1.91
CA HIS A 550 39.03 27.05 -3.12
C HIS A 550 38.37 25.96 -3.95
N PHE A 551 37.42 25.19 -3.39
CA PHE A 551 36.68 24.17 -4.13
C PHE A 551 35.35 24.68 -4.68
N SER A 552 34.90 25.87 -4.27
CA SER A 552 33.64 26.45 -4.77
C SER A 552 33.80 26.89 -6.22
N GLU A 553 32.84 26.52 -7.07
CA GLU A 553 32.75 27.03 -8.45
C GLU A 553 31.75 28.19 -8.53
N THR A 554 30.46 27.90 -8.35
CA THR A 554 29.39 28.89 -8.18
C THR A 554 28.42 28.41 -7.10
N PHE A 555 27.85 29.34 -6.34
CA PHE A 555 26.93 28.98 -5.25
C PHE A 555 25.72 28.16 -5.73
N LEU A 556 25.15 28.47 -6.90
CA LEU A 556 24.01 27.71 -7.45
C LEU A 556 24.41 26.27 -7.79
N LEU A 557 25.59 26.07 -8.38
CA LEU A 557 26.14 24.75 -8.69
C LEU A 557 26.39 23.94 -7.43
N ASP A 558 27.04 24.55 -6.45
CA ASP A 558 27.33 23.97 -5.15
C ASP A 558 26.03 23.56 -4.43
N TYR A 559 25.02 24.42 -4.43
CA TYR A 559 23.73 24.13 -3.80
C TYR A 559 22.97 23.01 -4.53
N TYR A 560 22.98 23.00 -5.88
CA TYR A 560 22.36 21.96 -6.69
C TYR A 560 22.95 20.57 -6.43
N PHE A 561 24.29 20.45 -6.38
CA PHE A 561 24.97 19.18 -6.14
C PHE A 561 24.86 18.74 -4.69
N MET A 562 25.02 19.66 -3.73
CA MET A 562 24.85 19.33 -2.32
C MET A 562 23.43 18.86 -2.01
N SER A 563 22.41 19.37 -2.71
CA SER A 563 21.04 18.83 -2.62
C SER A 563 20.97 17.34 -2.97
N ILE A 564 21.73 16.87 -3.98
CA ILE A 564 21.82 15.44 -4.32
C ILE A 564 22.61 14.69 -3.25
N VAL A 565 23.77 15.21 -2.85
CA VAL A 565 24.65 14.57 -1.87
C VAL A 565 23.93 14.38 -0.53
N PHE A 566 23.24 15.41 -0.03
CA PHE A 566 22.48 15.32 1.22
C PHE A 566 21.34 14.32 1.15
N SER A 567 20.64 14.22 0.01
CA SER A 567 19.59 13.21 -0.16
C SER A 567 20.13 11.78 0.00
N LYS A 568 21.33 11.52 -0.55
CA LYS A 568 22.02 10.22 -0.47
C LYS A 568 22.67 9.98 0.88
N LEU A 569 23.18 11.04 1.53
CA LEU A 569 23.74 10.96 2.87
C LEU A 569 22.65 10.63 3.90
N TRP A 570 21.45 11.21 3.77
CA TRP A 570 20.32 10.84 4.63
C TRP A 570 19.91 9.38 4.44
N ASP A 571 19.85 8.90 3.20
CA ASP A 571 19.60 7.47 2.91
C ASP A 571 20.65 6.56 3.57
N LEU A 572 21.94 6.91 3.46
CA LEU A 572 23.03 6.22 4.15
C LEU A 572 22.84 6.23 5.67
N LEU A 573 22.47 7.37 6.26
CA LEU A 573 22.22 7.48 7.69
C LEU A 573 21.06 6.59 8.16
N TYR A 574 19.96 6.52 7.40
CA TYR A 574 18.83 5.63 7.73
C TYR A 574 19.23 4.15 7.66
N LYS A 575 20.03 3.76 6.66
CA LYS A 575 20.61 2.41 6.51
C LYS A 575 21.54 2.06 7.67
N LEU A 576 22.46 2.95 8.03
CA LEU A 576 23.38 2.72 9.14
C LEU A 576 22.63 2.62 10.47
N ARG A 577 21.63 3.48 10.71
CA ARG A 577 20.77 3.39 11.90
C ARG A 577 20.06 2.04 11.97
N PHE A 578 19.48 1.58 10.86
CA PHE A 578 18.83 0.27 10.81
C PHE A 578 19.80 -0.88 11.13
N VAL A 579 20.97 -0.91 10.49
CA VAL A 579 21.99 -1.96 10.71
C VAL A 579 22.48 -1.95 12.16
N LEU A 580 22.78 -0.77 12.72
CA LEU A 580 23.24 -0.64 14.11
C LEU A 580 22.16 -1.05 15.13
N THR A 581 20.92 -0.63 14.91
CA THR A 581 19.78 -1.03 15.75
C THR A 581 19.56 -2.54 15.72
N TYR A 582 19.59 -3.15 14.53
CA TYR A 582 19.31 -4.57 14.35
C TYR A 582 20.41 -5.48 14.93
N ILE A 583 21.69 -5.07 14.87
CA ILE A 583 22.85 -5.87 15.33
C ILE A 583 23.17 -5.61 16.82
N ALA A 584 22.43 -4.78 17.56
CA ALA A 584 22.79 -4.45 18.95
C ALA A 584 22.95 -5.69 19.85
N PRO A 585 24.11 -5.89 20.50
CA PRO A 585 24.34 -7.06 21.35
C PRO A 585 23.47 -7.08 22.61
N TRP A 586 23.10 -5.92 23.16
CA TRP A 586 22.27 -5.83 24.37
C TRP A 586 20.75 -5.91 24.12
N GLN A 587 20.31 -5.88 22.85
CA GLN A 587 18.89 -5.97 22.47
C GLN A 587 18.51 -7.34 21.88
N ILE A 588 19.49 -8.22 21.64
CA ILE A 588 19.25 -9.57 21.17
C ILE A 588 18.89 -10.42 22.39
N THR A 589 17.63 -10.81 22.51
CA THR A 589 17.26 -11.94 23.37
C THR A 589 17.97 -13.17 22.80
N TRP A 590 18.96 -13.70 23.53
CA TRP A 590 19.75 -14.87 23.13
C TRP A 590 18.85 -16.12 23.03
N GLY A 591 18.09 -16.24 21.93
CA GLY A 591 17.21 -17.38 21.68
C GLY A 591 17.98 -18.65 21.31
N SER A 592 19.23 -18.53 20.86
CA SER A 592 20.11 -19.68 20.65
C SER A 592 21.60 -19.31 20.81
N ALA A 593 22.41 -20.28 21.25
CA ALA A 593 23.86 -20.14 21.38
C ALA A 593 24.54 -19.77 20.05
N PHE A 594 23.95 -20.13 18.90
CA PHE A 594 24.47 -19.79 17.58
C PHE A 594 24.56 -18.27 17.35
N HIS A 595 23.57 -17.50 17.81
CA HIS A 595 23.59 -16.04 17.69
C HIS A 595 24.72 -15.40 18.53
N ALA A 596 25.05 -15.99 19.68
CA ALA A 596 26.19 -15.56 20.51
C ALA A 596 27.54 -15.78 19.86
N PHE A 597 27.69 -16.87 19.11
CA PHE A 597 28.92 -17.15 18.37
C PHE A 597 29.02 -16.38 17.05
N ALA A 598 27.91 -16.19 16.31
CA ALA A 598 27.93 -15.56 14.98
C ALA A 598 28.24 -14.06 15.00
N GLN A 599 27.91 -13.35 16.08
CA GLN A 599 28.02 -11.89 16.15
C GLN A 599 29.48 -11.39 16.21
N PRO A 600 30.41 -12.01 16.97
CA PRO A 600 31.85 -11.75 16.84
C PRO A 600 32.41 -12.01 15.44
N PHE A 601 31.93 -13.05 14.73
CA PHE A 601 32.34 -13.33 13.34
C PHE A 601 31.80 -12.31 12.32
N ALA A 602 30.83 -11.49 12.68
CA ALA A 602 30.35 -10.39 11.85
C ALA A 602 31.23 -9.12 11.96
N VAL A 603 32.17 -9.05 12.91
CA VAL A 603 33.06 -7.88 13.09
C VAL A 603 33.97 -7.65 11.87
N PRO A 604 34.63 -8.68 11.26
CA PRO A 604 35.33 -8.50 9.98
C PRO A 604 34.40 -8.07 8.83
N HIS A 605 33.12 -8.47 8.88
CA HIS A 605 32.11 -8.09 7.91
C HIS A 605 31.68 -6.62 8.06
N SER A 606 31.97 -5.94 9.17
CA SER A 606 31.58 -4.54 9.40
C SER A 606 32.11 -3.55 8.36
N ALA A 607 33.36 -3.72 7.91
CA ALA A 607 33.93 -2.90 6.84
C ALA A 607 33.24 -3.15 5.49
N MET A 608 32.96 -4.42 5.18
CA MET A 608 32.21 -4.80 3.98
C MET A 608 30.76 -4.28 4.03
N LEU A 609 30.11 -4.31 5.20
CA LEU A 609 28.78 -3.74 5.43
C LEU A 609 28.75 -2.24 5.21
N PHE A 610 29.76 -1.51 5.68
CA PHE A 610 29.84 -0.07 5.46
C PHE A 610 29.98 0.24 3.96
N VAL A 611 30.87 -0.48 3.26
CA VAL A 611 31.03 -0.35 1.80
C VAL A 611 29.73 -0.69 1.08
N GLN A 612 29.07 -1.79 1.45
CA GLN A 612 27.76 -2.17 0.92
C GLN A 612 26.68 -1.13 1.21
N ALA A 613 26.68 -0.51 2.38
CA ALA A 613 25.73 0.54 2.75
C ALA A 613 25.95 1.80 1.90
N VAL A 614 27.21 2.16 1.61
CA VAL A 614 27.53 3.25 0.67
C VAL A 614 27.05 2.93 -0.74
N PHE A 615 27.38 1.75 -1.27
CA PHE A 615 26.87 1.31 -2.58
C PHE A 615 25.34 1.29 -2.63
N SER A 616 24.72 0.81 -1.55
CA SER A 616 23.28 0.74 -1.40
C SER A 616 22.62 2.12 -1.35
N ALA A 617 23.24 3.11 -0.69
CA ALA A 617 22.77 4.49 -0.66
C ALA A 617 22.89 5.16 -2.04
N LEU A 618 24.01 4.96 -2.74
CA LEU A 618 24.21 5.50 -4.09
C LEU A 618 23.11 5.05 -5.06
N PHE A 619 22.81 3.75 -5.08
CA PHE A 619 21.78 3.16 -5.95
C PHE A 619 20.36 3.18 -5.33
N SER A 620 20.16 3.71 -4.13
CA SER A 620 18.89 3.66 -3.40
C SER A 620 18.31 2.23 -3.21
N THR A 621 19.17 1.21 -3.14
CA THR A 621 18.75 -0.18 -2.89
C THR A 621 18.44 -0.40 -1.42
N PRO A 622 17.52 -1.31 -1.04
CA PRO A 622 17.34 -1.74 0.34
C PRO A 622 18.47 -2.69 0.79
N LEU A 623 18.87 -2.59 2.06
CA LEU A 623 19.69 -3.60 2.75
C LEU A 623 18.78 -4.57 3.50
N ASN A 624 18.90 -5.87 3.25
CA ASN A 624 18.09 -6.88 3.92
C ASN A 624 18.93 -7.82 4.79
N PRO A 625 18.45 -8.21 5.99
CA PRO A 625 19.13 -9.21 6.83
C PRO A 625 18.88 -10.61 6.26
N VAL A 626 19.97 -11.32 5.94
CA VAL A 626 19.88 -12.66 5.34
C VAL A 626 19.34 -13.65 6.36
N LEU A 627 18.17 -14.24 6.10
CA LEU A 627 17.50 -15.21 7.01
C LEU A 627 17.31 -14.67 8.44
N GLY A 628 17.19 -13.35 8.59
CA GLY A 628 17.10 -12.69 9.90
C GLY A 628 18.41 -12.64 10.70
N SER A 629 19.55 -13.00 10.12
CA SER A 629 20.88 -12.94 10.76
C SER A 629 21.47 -11.52 10.83
N ALA A 630 22.63 -11.38 11.48
CA ALA A 630 23.41 -10.13 11.54
C ALA A 630 24.15 -9.78 10.22
N VAL A 631 24.05 -10.63 9.19
CA VAL A 631 24.65 -10.40 7.88
C VAL A 631 23.62 -9.73 6.98
N PHE A 632 23.93 -8.51 6.53
CA PHE A 632 23.12 -7.79 5.54
C PHE A 632 23.67 -8.00 4.13
N VAL A 633 22.77 -8.04 3.16
CA VAL A 633 23.09 -8.05 1.73
C VAL A 633 22.30 -6.94 1.04
N THR A 634 22.86 -6.41 -0.04
CA THR A 634 22.17 -5.43 -0.90
C THR A 634 21.15 -6.14 -1.76
N SER A 635 19.89 -5.73 -1.68
CA SER A 635 18.87 -6.15 -2.64
C SER A 635 18.88 -5.28 -3.91
N TYR A 636 18.04 -5.60 -4.88
CA TYR A 636 17.90 -4.81 -6.12
C TYR A 636 17.26 -3.43 -5.90
N THR A 637 17.42 -2.51 -6.86
CA THR A 637 16.85 -1.15 -6.80
C THR A 637 15.32 -1.17 -6.84
N ARG A 638 14.67 -0.36 -6.00
CA ARG A 638 13.20 -0.33 -5.88
C ARG A 638 12.69 1.11 -5.86
N PRO A 639 11.58 1.40 -6.56
CA PRO A 639 10.90 2.69 -6.46
C PRO A 639 10.37 2.90 -5.02
N VAL A 640 9.97 4.13 -4.72
CA VAL A 640 9.38 4.45 -3.40
C VAL A 640 8.09 3.68 -3.19
N LYS A 641 7.25 3.51 -4.23
CA LYS A 641 6.09 2.62 -4.18
C LYS A 641 6.55 1.16 -4.01
N PHE A 642 6.21 0.53 -2.90
CA PHE A 642 6.46 -0.89 -2.69
C PHE A 642 5.40 -1.73 -3.40
N TRP A 643 5.81 -2.86 -3.98
CA TRP A 643 5.01 -3.68 -4.90
C TRP A 643 3.58 -3.93 -4.42
N GLU A 644 2.64 -3.41 -5.20
CA GLU A 644 1.23 -3.80 -5.15
C GLU A 644 1.02 -4.92 -6.16
N ARG A 645 0.13 -5.86 -5.84
CA ARG A 645 -0.69 -6.46 -6.89
C ARG A 645 -1.60 -5.34 -7.37
N ASP A 646 -1.61 -5.01 -8.66
CA ASP A 646 -2.54 -4.00 -9.19
C ASP A 646 -3.98 -4.50 -8.98
N TYR A 647 -4.58 -4.19 -7.82
CA TYR A 647 -5.96 -4.54 -7.48
C TYR A 647 -6.97 -3.72 -8.31
N ASN A 648 -6.47 -2.77 -9.10
CA ASN A 648 -7.27 -1.85 -9.91
C ASN A 648 -7.78 -2.42 -11.24
N ASP A 649 -7.44 -3.66 -11.61
CA ASP A 649 -8.04 -4.33 -12.78
C ASP A 649 -9.13 -5.35 -12.36
N SER A 650 -10.09 -4.89 -11.55
CA SER A 650 -11.39 -5.57 -11.38
C SER A 650 -12.51 -4.89 -12.18
N THR A 651 -12.17 -4.00 -13.11
CA THR A 651 -13.06 -3.60 -14.20
C THR A 651 -12.81 -4.47 -15.42
N HIS A 652 -13.65 -5.50 -15.55
CA HIS A 652 -13.91 -6.26 -16.79
C HIS A 652 -12.72 -6.99 -17.43
N THR A 653 -12.41 -8.21 -16.99
CA THR A 653 -12.21 -9.40 -17.87
C THR A 653 -11.90 -10.64 -17.02
N CYS A 654 -12.33 -11.81 -17.51
CA CYS A 654 -12.26 -13.11 -16.85
C CYS A 654 -10.87 -13.50 -16.31
N ASP A 655 -10.57 -13.18 -15.06
CA ASP A 655 -9.67 -13.96 -14.22
C ASP A 655 -10.50 -14.93 -13.34
N PRO A 656 -9.99 -16.13 -13.04
CA PRO A 656 -10.70 -17.09 -12.21
C PRO A 656 -11.01 -16.49 -10.83
N PRO A 657 -12.15 -16.82 -10.22
CA PRO A 657 -12.44 -16.40 -8.86
C PRO A 657 -11.28 -16.82 -7.96
N PRO A 658 -10.90 -16.00 -6.97
CA PRO A 658 -9.93 -16.41 -5.96
C PRO A 658 -10.37 -17.77 -5.38
N PRO A 659 -9.42 -18.65 -5.02
CA PRO A 659 -9.76 -19.88 -4.34
C PRO A 659 -10.65 -19.53 -3.13
N PRO A 660 -11.67 -20.35 -2.81
CA PRO A 660 -12.50 -20.09 -1.65
C PRO A 660 -11.60 -19.92 -0.42
N PRO A 661 -11.84 -18.90 0.40
CA PRO A 661 -11.06 -18.66 1.60
C PRO A 661 -11.05 -19.93 2.48
N PRO A 662 -9.98 -20.17 3.25
CA PRO A 662 -9.99 -21.24 4.23
C PRO A 662 -11.19 -21.05 5.18
N PRO A 663 -11.83 -22.13 5.66
CA PRO A 663 -12.91 -22.01 6.64
C PRO A 663 -12.38 -21.24 7.86
N GLY A 664 -12.99 -20.08 8.15
CA GLY A 664 -12.52 -19.10 9.14
C GLY A 664 -12.08 -17.74 8.60
N ALA A 665 -11.94 -17.55 7.28
CA ALA A 665 -11.53 -16.26 6.69
C ALA A 665 -12.68 -15.28 6.40
N ASP A 666 -13.94 -15.63 6.69
CA ASP A 666 -15.09 -14.73 6.54
C ASP A 666 -15.04 -13.55 7.53
N ASP A 667 -14.50 -13.75 8.74
CA ASP A 667 -14.38 -12.71 9.78
C ASP A 667 -13.38 -11.60 9.41
N ASN A 668 -12.30 -11.95 8.70
CA ASN A 668 -11.29 -10.99 8.26
C ASN A 668 -11.85 -10.00 7.24
N ASN A 669 -12.82 -10.41 6.42
CA ASN A 669 -13.48 -9.51 5.47
C ASN A 669 -14.37 -8.47 6.19
N LEU A 670 -15.03 -8.86 7.28
CA LEU A 670 -15.88 -7.96 8.08
C LEU A 670 -15.05 -6.86 8.75
N ASN A 671 -13.89 -7.22 9.31
CA ASN A 671 -13.00 -6.29 9.98
C ASN A 671 -12.30 -5.30 9.01
N SER A 672 -12.21 -5.63 7.72
CA SER A 672 -11.59 -4.76 6.71
C SER A 672 -12.31 -3.42 6.54
N ILE A 673 -13.62 -3.37 6.84
CA ILE A 673 -14.45 -2.17 6.66
C ILE A 673 -14.03 -1.00 7.56
N PHE A 674 -13.51 -1.31 8.75
CA PHE A 674 -13.05 -0.30 9.69
C PHE A 674 -11.84 0.45 9.13
N TYR A 675 -10.93 -0.29 8.49
CA TYR A 675 -9.76 0.29 7.83
C TYR A 675 -10.14 1.05 6.54
N GLU A 676 -11.17 0.61 5.82
CA GLU A 676 -11.70 1.37 4.68
C GLU A 676 -12.29 2.71 5.13
N HIS A 677 -13.11 2.72 6.19
CA HIS A 677 -13.65 3.94 6.77
C HIS A 677 -12.51 4.86 7.26
N LEU A 678 -11.53 4.31 7.99
CA LEU A 678 -10.34 5.05 8.44
C LEU A 678 -9.55 5.67 7.27
N THR A 679 -9.44 4.95 6.15
CA THR A 679 -8.78 5.44 4.93
C THR A 679 -9.51 6.66 4.36
N ARG A 680 -10.86 6.66 4.33
CA ARG A 680 -11.64 7.82 3.90
C ARG A 680 -11.49 9.01 4.85
N SER A 681 -11.48 8.77 6.17
CA SER A 681 -11.22 9.82 7.17
C SER A 681 -9.84 10.46 6.95
N LEU A 682 -8.79 9.64 6.77
CA LEU A 682 -7.44 10.11 6.45
C LEU A 682 -7.35 10.81 5.09
N GLN A 683 -8.12 10.37 4.09
CA GLN A 683 -8.17 11.04 2.79
C GLN A 683 -8.60 12.51 2.94
N HIS A 684 -9.53 12.80 3.84
CA HIS A 684 -9.98 14.16 4.12
C HIS A 684 -9.05 14.97 5.04
N SER A 685 -8.35 14.33 5.99
CA SER A 685 -7.57 15.05 7.02
C SER A 685 -6.04 15.01 6.85
N LEU A 686 -5.46 13.95 6.32
CA LEU A 686 -4.01 13.66 6.43
C LEU A 686 -3.13 14.81 5.92
N CYS A 687 -3.39 15.34 4.71
CA CYS A 687 -2.56 16.40 4.15
C CYS A 687 -2.57 17.67 5.02
N GLY A 688 -3.72 18.04 5.58
CA GLY A 688 -3.83 19.20 6.46
C GLY A 688 -3.15 18.96 7.81
N ASP A 689 -3.30 17.77 8.40
CA ASP A 689 -2.66 17.40 9.66
C ASP A 689 -1.11 17.39 9.56
N LEU A 690 -0.58 16.95 8.41
CA LEU A 690 0.85 16.99 8.12
C LEU A 690 1.37 18.44 8.01
N LEU A 691 0.63 19.33 7.33
CA LEU A 691 0.98 20.75 7.22
C LEU A 691 0.85 21.52 8.55
N LEU A 692 0.01 21.06 9.47
CA LEU A 692 -0.06 21.54 10.85
C LEU A 692 1.05 20.94 11.74
N GLY A 693 1.91 20.07 11.19
CA GLY A 693 3.02 19.44 11.88
C GLY A 693 2.60 18.40 12.91
N ARG A 694 1.40 17.80 12.79
CA ARG A 694 0.85 16.86 13.79
C ARG A 694 1.64 15.55 13.89
N TRP A 695 2.26 15.12 12.79
CA TRP A 695 3.09 13.91 12.73
C TRP A 695 4.59 14.21 12.75
N GLY A 696 4.97 15.46 13.11
CA GLY A 696 6.36 15.92 13.06
C GLY A 696 6.89 16.04 11.63
N ASN A 697 8.20 15.86 11.46
CA ASN A 697 8.85 15.93 10.15
C ASN A 697 8.55 14.66 9.33
N TYR A 698 8.09 14.84 8.09
CA TYR A 698 7.73 13.75 7.17
C TYR A 698 8.41 13.94 5.81
N THR A 699 8.75 12.84 5.15
CA THR A 699 9.36 12.81 3.81
C THR A 699 8.75 11.70 2.95
N THR A 700 9.01 11.71 1.65
CA THR A 700 8.52 10.66 0.72
C THR A 700 9.11 9.30 1.10
N GLY A 701 8.27 8.26 1.11
CA GLY A 701 8.64 6.91 1.53
C GLY A 701 8.69 6.69 3.05
N ASP A 702 8.26 7.66 3.88
CA ASP A 702 8.15 7.44 5.32
C ASP A 702 6.95 6.51 5.64
N CYS A 703 7.15 5.62 6.62
CA CYS A 703 6.11 4.71 7.13
C CYS A 703 5.74 5.08 8.56
N PHE A 704 4.45 5.14 8.84
CA PHE A 704 3.87 5.41 10.15
C PHE A 704 3.00 4.24 10.58
N ILE A 705 3.01 3.91 11.86
CA ILE A 705 2.07 2.98 12.47
C ILE A 705 1.08 3.81 13.30
N LEU A 706 -0.20 3.64 12.99
CA LEU A 706 -1.30 4.10 13.82
C LEU A 706 -1.68 2.95 14.74
N ALA A 707 -1.51 3.17 16.04
CA ALA A 707 -1.88 2.21 17.07
C ALA A 707 -2.96 2.79 17.98
N SER A 708 -4.05 2.04 18.14
CA SER A 708 -5.13 2.28 19.09
C SER A 708 -5.45 0.95 19.79
N ASP A 709 -6.37 0.95 20.74
CA ASP A 709 -6.61 -0.22 21.61
C ASP A 709 -6.96 -1.50 20.82
N TYR A 710 -7.69 -1.36 19.71
CA TYR A 710 -8.11 -2.47 18.86
C TYR A 710 -7.66 -2.36 17.39
N LEU A 711 -7.19 -1.18 16.96
CA LEU A 711 -6.89 -0.89 15.56
C LEU A 711 -5.41 -0.60 15.39
N ASN A 712 -4.75 -1.40 14.57
CA ASN A 712 -3.35 -1.23 14.19
C ASN A 712 -3.26 -1.11 12.67
N ALA A 713 -2.73 0.00 12.16
CA ALA A 713 -2.58 0.22 10.73
C ALA A 713 -1.22 0.80 10.39
N LEU A 714 -0.65 0.37 9.26
CA LEU A 714 0.55 0.96 8.69
C LEU A 714 0.17 1.92 7.56
N VAL A 715 0.55 3.18 7.69
CA VAL A 715 0.37 4.25 6.70
C VAL A 715 1.71 4.53 6.02
N HIS A 716 1.78 4.31 4.71
CA HIS A 716 2.97 4.57 3.89
C HIS A 716 2.75 5.81 3.02
N ILE A 717 3.59 6.83 3.19
CA ILE A 717 3.54 8.05 2.37
C ILE A 717 4.33 7.81 1.08
N ILE A 718 3.66 7.85 -0.05
CA ILE A 718 4.27 7.54 -1.36
C ILE A 718 4.70 8.83 -2.04
N GLU A 719 3.74 9.72 -2.31
CA GLU A 719 3.98 10.98 -3.00
C GLU A 719 3.68 12.17 -2.08
N ILE A 720 4.54 13.17 -2.08
CA ILE A 720 4.31 14.46 -1.41
C ILE A 720 4.47 15.55 -2.45
N GLY A 721 3.42 16.34 -2.64
CA GLY A 721 3.46 17.57 -3.43
C GLY A 721 3.08 18.78 -2.60
N ASN A 722 2.98 19.93 -3.27
CA ASN A 722 2.59 21.18 -2.66
C ASN A 722 1.08 21.22 -2.37
N GLY A 723 0.70 20.78 -1.17
CA GLY A 723 -0.70 20.72 -0.73
C GLY A 723 -1.44 19.46 -1.17
N LEU A 724 -0.70 18.41 -1.54
CA LEU A 724 -1.22 17.06 -1.78
C LEU A 724 -0.29 16.02 -1.14
N VAL A 725 -0.87 14.92 -0.67
CA VAL A 725 -0.14 13.75 -0.18
C VAL A 725 -0.86 12.49 -0.66
N THR A 726 -0.15 11.63 -1.38
CA THR A 726 -0.65 10.31 -1.77
C THR A 726 -0.09 9.26 -0.83
N PHE A 727 -0.97 8.50 -0.20
CA PHE A 727 -0.62 7.50 0.80
C PHE A 727 -1.37 6.19 0.57
N GLN A 728 -0.90 5.16 1.27
CA GLN A 728 -1.53 3.85 1.32
C GLN A 728 -1.65 3.37 2.77
N LEU A 729 -2.81 2.84 3.12
CA LEU A 729 -3.10 2.27 4.43
C LEU A 729 -3.16 0.75 4.35
N ARG A 730 -2.45 0.08 5.27
CA ARG A 730 -2.48 -1.37 5.46
C ARG A 730 -3.00 -1.68 6.85
N GLY A 731 -4.19 -2.27 6.94
CA GLY A 731 -4.80 -2.70 8.20
C GLY A 731 -4.21 -4.01 8.68
N LEU A 732 -3.75 -4.04 9.93
CA LEU A 732 -3.20 -5.24 10.57
C LEU A 732 -4.30 -5.99 11.33
N GLU A 733 -3.97 -7.19 11.82
CA GLU A 733 -4.88 -7.99 12.63
C GLU A 733 -5.28 -7.28 13.94
N PHE A 734 -6.57 -7.34 14.26
CA PHE A 734 -7.14 -6.79 15.51
C PHE A 734 -6.58 -7.53 16.74
N ARG A 735 -6.49 -8.86 16.63
CA ARG A 735 -5.82 -9.74 17.59
C ARG A 735 -4.67 -10.43 16.86
N GLY A 736 -3.47 -9.89 16.99
CA GLY A 736 -2.28 -10.47 16.40
C GLY A 736 -1.75 -11.66 17.21
N THR A 737 -0.72 -12.30 16.67
CA THR A 737 0.06 -13.31 17.43
C THR A 737 0.61 -12.72 18.73
N TYR A 738 0.93 -13.57 19.72
CA TYR A 738 1.53 -13.12 20.98
C TYR A 738 2.77 -12.23 20.79
N CYS A 739 3.61 -12.54 19.79
CA CYS A 739 4.77 -11.72 19.48
C CYS A 739 4.39 -10.33 18.91
N GLN A 740 3.34 -10.26 18.08
CA GLN A 740 2.80 -8.99 17.60
C GLN A 740 2.20 -8.18 18.76
N GLN A 741 1.49 -8.83 19.69
CA GLN A 741 0.93 -8.15 20.86
C GLN A 741 2.02 -7.55 21.75
N ARG A 742 3.13 -8.25 21.96
CA ARG A 742 4.29 -7.69 22.69
C ARG A 742 4.94 -6.49 22.01
N GLU A 743 4.89 -6.41 20.68
CA GLU A 743 5.35 -5.24 19.92
C GLU A 743 4.36 -4.07 20.06
N VAL A 744 3.06 -4.35 20.05
CA VAL A 744 1.99 -3.35 20.30
C VAL A 744 2.04 -2.82 21.74
N GLU A 745 2.30 -3.67 22.72
CA GLU A 745 2.55 -3.26 24.11
C GLU A 745 3.77 -2.34 24.19
N ALA A 746 4.86 -2.67 23.49
CA ALA A 746 6.09 -1.86 23.52
C ALA A 746 5.91 -0.42 22.97
N ILE A 747 5.00 -0.21 22.02
CA ILE A 747 4.67 1.12 21.49
C ILE A 747 3.62 1.86 22.36
N THR A 748 2.90 1.13 23.22
CA THR A 748 1.80 1.64 24.05
C THR A 748 2.24 1.93 25.49
N GLU A 749 3.20 1.18 26.02
CA GLU A 749 3.79 1.42 27.34
C GLU A 749 4.59 2.74 27.36
N GLY A 750 4.50 3.46 28.48
CA GLY A 750 5.30 4.66 28.73
C GLY A 750 6.70 4.29 29.22
N VAL A 751 7.70 5.09 28.86
CA VAL A 751 9.11 4.89 29.28
C VAL A 751 9.45 5.66 30.57
N GLU A 752 8.42 6.26 31.19
CA GLU A 752 8.58 7.19 32.31
C GLU A 752 8.82 6.48 33.65
N GLU A 753 8.49 5.19 33.75
CA GLU A 753 8.58 4.40 34.99
C GLU A 753 9.95 3.71 35.17
N ASP A 754 10.87 3.84 34.21
CA ASP A 754 12.21 3.24 34.29
C ASP A 754 13.14 4.10 35.16
N GLU A 755 13.55 3.60 36.33
CA GLU A 755 14.47 4.25 37.27
C GLU A 755 15.95 3.87 37.08
N GLY A 756 16.27 3.08 36.04
CA GLY A 756 17.58 2.47 35.84
C GLY A 756 18.69 3.41 35.32
N CYS A 757 19.90 3.16 35.79
CA CYS A 757 21.16 3.68 35.23
C CYS A 757 22.21 2.56 35.24
N CYS A 758 22.49 1.99 34.07
CA CYS A 758 23.30 0.78 33.92
C CYS A 758 22.76 -0.37 34.79
N CYS A 759 23.49 -0.76 35.83
CA CYS A 759 23.14 -1.87 36.74
C CYS A 759 22.56 -1.40 38.09
N CYS A 760 22.26 -0.11 38.25
CA CYS A 760 21.78 0.49 39.49
C CYS A 760 20.48 1.25 39.24
N GLU A 761 19.67 1.47 40.27
CA GLU A 761 18.42 2.25 40.21
C GLU A 761 18.57 3.54 41.04
N PRO A 762 19.34 4.54 40.58
CA PRO A 762 19.51 5.79 41.32
C PRO A 762 18.28 6.72 41.21
N GLY A 763 17.26 6.36 40.43
CA GLY A 763 16.12 7.22 40.10
C GLY A 763 16.47 8.31 39.06
N HIS A 764 15.54 9.23 38.81
CA HIS A 764 15.73 10.36 37.90
C HIS A 764 15.08 11.65 38.44
N LEU A 765 15.49 12.80 37.88
CA LEU A 765 14.86 14.09 38.21
C LEU A 765 13.41 14.13 37.69
N PRO A 766 12.52 14.90 38.35
CA PRO A 766 11.15 15.06 37.86
C PRO A 766 11.13 15.62 36.43
N HIS A 767 10.31 15.01 35.57
CA HIS A 767 10.17 15.33 34.14
C HIS A 767 11.39 15.02 33.24
N VAL A 768 12.42 14.36 33.75
CA VAL A 768 13.61 13.91 32.99
C VAL A 768 13.60 12.38 32.92
N LEU A 769 13.98 11.81 31.78
CA LEU A 769 14.13 10.37 31.64
C LEU A 769 15.36 9.86 32.41
N SER A 770 15.30 8.63 32.89
CA SER A 770 16.49 7.93 33.38
C SER A 770 17.51 7.69 32.27
N PHE A 771 18.76 7.40 32.65
CA PHE A 771 19.81 7.15 31.68
C PHE A 771 19.53 5.92 30.82
N ASN A 772 18.99 4.84 31.42
CA ASN A 772 18.64 3.63 30.68
C ASN A 772 17.50 3.87 29.70
N ALA A 773 16.44 4.57 30.12
CA ALA A 773 15.34 4.95 29.24
C ALA A 773 15.86 5.80 28.05
N ALA A 774 16.63 6.84 28.33
CA ALA A 774 17.19 7.72 27.32
C ALA A 774 18.14 6.98 26.35
N PHE A 775 18.95 6.06 26.85
CA PHE A 775 19.86 5.25 26.03
C PHE A 775 19.09 4.21 25.19
N GLY A 776 18.10 3.54 25.77
CA GLY A 776 17.24 2.54 25.11
C GLY A 776 16.46 3.14 23.95
N GLN A 777 15.86 4.32 24.14
CA GLN A 777 15.09 5.01 23.09
C GLN A 777 15.94 5.38 21.86
N ARG A 778 17.24 5.65 22.04
CA ARG A 778 18.16 5.91 20.91
C ARG A 778 18.46 4.67 20.06
N TRP A 779 18.18 3.49 20.60
CA TRP A 779 18.45 2.21 19.96
C TRP A 779 17.20 1.52 19.39
N LEU A 780 16.13 2.28 19.18
CA LEU A 780 14.91 1.83 18.50
C LEU A 780 14.93 2.25 17.03
N ALA A 781 14.38 1.41 16.15
CA ALA A 781 14.18 1.73 14.74
C ALA A 781 12.91 2.56 14.51
N TRP A 782 12.22 2.95 15.59
CA TRP A 782 10.95 3.66 15.58
C TRP A 782 10.93 4.71 16.70
N GLU A 783 10.12 5.75 16.52
CA GLU A 783 9.90 6.79 17.53
C GLU A 783 8.42 7.18 17.58
N VAL A 784 7.92 7.55 18.76
CA VAL A 784 6.54 8.06 18.93
C VAL A 784 6.51 9.52 18.46
N ALA A 785 5.88 9.75 17.29
CA ALA A 785 5.73 11.08 16.71
C ALA A 785 4.63 11.89 17.40
N ALA A 786 3.50 11.26 17.70
CA ALA A 786 2.39 11.84 18.44
C ALA A 786 1.71 10.80 19.33
N THR A 787 1.39 11.14 20.57
CA THR A 787 0.72 10.22 21.51
C THR A 787 -0.80 10.22 21.38
N LYS A 788 -1.41 11.35 21.02
CA LYS A 788 -2.85 11.47 20.86
C LYS A 788 -3.17 12.19 19.55
N TYR A 789 -3.34 11.39 18.51
CA TYR A 789 -3.84 11.81 17.21
C TYR A 789 -5.30 11.39 17.08
N VAL A 790 -6.17 12.38 16.92
CA VAL A 790 -7.61 12.17 16.98
C VAL A 790 -8.15 11.99 15.58
N LEU A 791 -8.84 10.88 15.33
CA LEU A 791 -9.54 10.60 14.08
C LEU A 791 -10.97 10.16 14.33
N GLU A 792 -11.85 10.45 13.39
CA GLU A 792 -13.19 9.90 13.40
C GLU A 792 -13.17 8.42 13.01
N GLY A 793 -13.81 7.58 13.81
CA GLY A 793 -13.91 6.14 13.59
C GLY A 793 -15.00 5.49 14.43
N TYR A 794 -15.03 4.16 14.42
CA TYR A 794 -15.96 3.37 15.21
C TYR A 794 -15.24 2.71 16.39
N SER A 795 -15.76 2.99 17.60
CA SER A 795 -15.42 2.21 18.80
C SER A 795 -16.20 0.91 18.77
N ILE A 796 -15.50 -0.21 18.99
CA ILE A 796 -16.06 -1.56 19.00
C ILE A 796 -16.21 -1.98 20.45
N SER A 797 -17.39 -2.50 20.81
CA SER A 797 -17.60 -3.25 22.05
C SER A 797 -18.09 -4.65 21.73
N ASP A 798 -17.37 -5.67 22.20
CA ASP A 798 -17.67 -7.09 22.04
C ASP A 798 -18.07 -7.74 23.37
N ASN A 799 -19.34 -8.12 23.51
CA ASN A 799 -19.84 -8.84 24.69
C ASN A 799 -20.16 -10.29 24.34
N ASN A 800 -19.74 -11.26 25.17
CA ASN A 800 -20.06 -12.67 24.95
C ASN A 800 -21.54 -12.95 25.24
N ALA A 801 -22.29 -13.36 24.22
CA ALA A 801 -23.73 -13.64 24.32
C ALA A 801 -24.02 -14.81 25.27
N ALA A 802 -23.10 -15.77 25.41
CA ALA A 802 -23.26 -16.89 26.34
C ALA A 802 -23.41 -16.39 27.78
N SER A 803 -22.59 -15.41 28.19
CA SER A 803 -22.66 -14.83 29.55
C SER A 803 -23.98 -14.10 29.83
N MET A 804 -24.61 -13.54 28.80
CA MET A 804 -25.87 -12.82 28.91
C MET A 804 -27.11 -13.74 28.86
N LEU A 805 -26.98 -14.96 28.35
CA LEU A 805 -28.11 -15.87 28.07
C LEU A 805 -28.00 -17.23 28.78
N GLN A 806 -26.98 -17.43 29.62
CA GLN A 806 -26.76 -18.68 30.34
C GLN A 806 -27.90 -19.01 31.33
N VAL A 807 -28.45 -17.99 31.99
CA VAL A 807 -29.49 -18.14 33.03
C VAL A 807 -30.88 -18.20 32.36
N PHE A 808 -31.75 -19.08 32.85
CA PHE A 808 -33.12 -19.22 32.32
C PHE A 808 -33.92 -17.90 32.42
N ASP A 809 -33.81 -17.18 33.53
CA ASP A 809 -34.50 -15.91 33.74
C ASP A 809 -34.09 -14.85 32.68
N LEU A 810 -32.82 -14.81 32.28
CA LEU A 810 -32.34 -13.90 31.24
C LEU A 810 -32.88 -14.28 29.85
N ARG A 811 -32.96 -15.59 29.55
CA ARG A 811 -33.62 -16.06 28.31
C ARG A 811 -35.11 -15.76 28.31
N LYS A 812 -35.77 -15.88 29.46
CA LYS A 812 -37.19 -15.48 29.62
C LYS A 812 -37.36 -14.00 29.28
N ILE A 813 -36.51 -13.13 29.81
CA ILE A 813 -36.52 -11.69 29.51
C ILE A 813 -36.32 -11.43 28.00
N LEU A 814 -35.36 -12.11 27.34
CA LEU A 814 -35.15 -11.97 25.90
C LEU A 814 -36.40 -12.36 25.08
N ILE A 815 -37.07 -13.46 25.45
CA ILE A 815 -38.30 -13.91 24.76
C ILE A 815 -39.47 -12.96 25.03
N THR A 816 -39.62 -12.44 26.26
CA THR A 816 -40.61 -11.41 26.57
C THR A 816 -40.39 -10.16 25.69
N TYR A 817 -39.15 -9.68 25.53
CA TYR A 817 -38.87 -8.55 24.63
C TYR A 817 -39.06 -8.91 23.15
N TYR A 818 -38.82 -10.16 22.75
CA TYR A 818 -39.08 -10.62 21.39
C TYR A 818 -40.57 -10.55 21.04
N VAL A 819 -41.44 -11.05 21.94
CA VAL A 819 -42.89 -10.96 21.79
C VAL A 819 -43.36 -9.51 21.78
N LYS A 820 -42.91 -8.69 22.75
CA LYS A 820 -43.25 -7.25 22.79
C LYS A 820 -42.80 -6.50 21.54
N SER A 821 -41.63 -6.83 20.97
CA SER A 821 -41.11 -6.21 19.75
C SER A 821 -41.93 -6.60 18.50
N ILE A 822 -42.34 -7.87 18.37
CA ILE A 822 -43.25 -8.30 17.29
C ILE A 822 -44.55 -7.48 17.36
N ILE A 823 -45.18 -7.39 18.53
CA ILE A 823 -46.43 -6.62 18.73
C ILE A 823 -46.27 -5.16 18.29
N TYR A 824 -45.15 -4.53 18.65
CA TYR A 824 -44.84 -3.16 18.25
C TYR A 824 -44.76 -3.01 16.72
N TYR A 825 -43.98 -3.86 16.04
CA TYR A 825 -43.81 -3.76 14.58
C TYR A 825 -45.08 -4.10 13.80
N VAL A 826 -45.91 -5.03 14.28
CA VAL A 826 -47.26 -5.27 13.71
C VAL A 826 -48.09 -3.99 13.80
N SER A 827 -48.17 -3.43 15.01
CA SER A 827 -49.01 -2.26 15.28
C SER A 827 -48.54 -1.02 14.51
N ARG A 828 -47.24 -0.86 14.25
CA ARG A 828 -46.68 0.29 13.50
C ARG A 828 -46.68 0.11 11.97
N SER A 829 -46.87 -1.11 11.46
CA SER A 829 -46.79 -1.40 10.00
C SER A 829 -47.86 -0.68 9.18
N THR A 830 -47.46 -0.05 8.06
CA THR A 830 -48.41 0.61 7.14
C THR A 830 -49.37 -0.38 6.46
N LYS A 831 -49.02 -1.67 6.41
CA LYS A 831 -49.82 -2.75 5.82
C LYS A 831 -50.78 -3.43 6.79
N LEU A 832 -50.90 -2.93 8.03
CA LEU A 832 -51.70 -3.59 9.05
C LEU A 832 -53.16 -3.82 8.61
N GLU A 833 -53.80 -2.81 8.03
CA GLU A 833 -55.18 -2.93 7.53
C GLU A 833 -55.29 -3.95 6.39
N GLU A 834 -54.28 -4.02 5.51
CA GLU A 834 -54.21 -5.02 4.44
C GLU A 834 -54.08 -6.44 5.00
N TRP A 835 -53.25 -6.64 6.03
CA TRP A 835 -53.08 -7.93 6.69
C TRP A 835 -54.32 -8.37 7.45
N LEU A 836 -55.00 -7.42 8.11
CA LEU A 836 -56.26 -7.68 8.80
C LEU A 836 -57.40 -8.00 7.83
N ALA A 837 -57.39 -7.45 6.62
CA ALA A 837 -58.39 -7.72 5.58
C ALA A 837 -58.10 -8.97 4.74
N ASN A 838 -56.90 -9.55 4.85
CA ASN A 838 -56.49 -10.69 4.03
C ASN A 838 -57.21 -11.99 4.45
N GLU A 839 -58.04 -12.53 3.57
CA GLU A 839 -58.83 -13.74 3.80
C GLU A 839 -57.96 -14.95 4.16
N THR A 840 -56.79 -15.10 3.53
CA THR A 840 -55.89 -16.25 3.80
C THR A 840 -55.35 -16.25 5.23
N VAL A 841 -55.06 -15.06 5.78
CA VAL A 841 -54.57 -14.88 7.16
C VAL A 841 -55.70 -15.11 8.14
N GLN A 842 -56.90 -14.57 7.86
CA GLN A 842 -58.07 -14.77 8.70
C GLN A 842 -58.50 -16.25 8.77
N GLU A 843 -58.50 -16.96 7.65
CA GLU A 843 -58.85 -18.38 7.60
C GLU A 843 -57.87 -19.24 8.41
N ALA A 844 -56.57 -18.97 8.28
CA ALA A 844 -55.54 -19.68 9.02
C ALA A 844 -55.60 -19.43 10.54
N LEU A 845 -55.93 -18.21 10.96
CA LEU A 845 -56.00 -17.83 12.37
C LEU A 845 -57.37 -18.07 13.03
N ARG A 846 -58.41 -18.40 12.25
CA ARG A 846 -59.76 -18.69 12.74
C ARG A 846 -59.83 -19.70 13.90
N PRO A 847 -59.00 -20.77 13.98
CA PRO A 847 -58.98 -21.67 15.12
C PRO A 847 -58.61 -20.99 16.45
N CYS A 848 -57.81 -19.92 16.41
CA CYS A 848 -57.35 -19.18 17.59
C CYS A 848 -58.46 -18.35 18.25
N LEU A 849 -59.57 -18.11 17.54
CA LEU A 849 -60.78 -17.47 18.10
C LEU A 849 -61.50 -18.37 19.12
N ASN A 850 -61.25 -19.69 19.10
CA ASN A 850 -61.90 -20.60 20.02
C ASN A 850 -61.25 -20.49 21.41
N PRO A 851 -62.02 -20.20 22.48
CA PRO A 851 -61.49 -20.13 23.85
C PRO A 851 -60.82 -21.42 24.34
N ALA A 852 -61.13 -22.57 23.72
CA ALA A 852 -60.51 -23.86 24.01
C ALA A 852 -59.23 -24.14 23.18
N TYR A 853 -58.78 -23.19 22.37
CA TYR A 853 -57.57 -23.33 21.57
C TYR A 853 -56.33 -23.35 22.48
N VAL A 854 -55.48 -24.35 22.28
CA VAL A 854 -54.19 -24.51 22.95
C VAL A 854 -53.17 -24.87 21.89
N ASP A 855 -52.06 -24.14 21.82
CA ASP A 855 -50.90 -24.56 21.03
C ASP A 855 -49.91 -25.32 21.93
N SER A 856 -49.84 -26.64 21.74
CA SER A 856 -49.00 -27.57 22.51
C SER A 856 -47.72 -27.98 21.76
N ASP A 857 -47.16 -27.07 20.95
CA ASP A 857 -45.89 -27.32 20.26
C ASP A 857 -44.76 -27.60 21.28
N PRO A 858 -43.90 -28.61 21.03
CA PRO A 858 -42.84 -29.00 21.96
C PRO A 858 -41.75 -27.93 22.16
N THR A 859 -41.75 -26.86 21.34
CA THR A 859 -40.78 -25.76 21.45
C THR A 859 -41.06 -24.81 22.62
N PHE A 860 -42.29 -24.78 23.15
CA PHE A 860 -42.66 -23.93 24.28
C PHE A 860 -42.15 -24.49 25.60
N ASN A 861 -41.59 -23.63 26.44
CA ASN A 861 -40.92 -24.02 27.67
C ASN A 861 -41.35 -23.15 28.85
N LEU A 862 -41.79 -23.80 29.93
CA LEU A 862 -42.21 -23.13 31.16
C LEU A 862 -41.14 -22.17 31.74
N ASN A 863 -39.85 -22.49 31.60
CA ASN A 863 -38.78 -21.69 32.17
C ASN A 863 -38.44 -20.45 31.33
N ILE A 864 -38.98 -20.33 30.11
CA ILE A 864 -38.61 -19.31 29.12
C ILE A 864 -39.83 -18.51 28.66
N ASP A 865 -41.01 -19.12 28.57
CA ASP A 865 -42.25 -18.47 28.14
C ASP A 865 -43.05 -17.95 29.34
N GLU A 866 -43.32 -16.64 29.37
CA GLU A 866 -44.05 -15.98 30.46
C GLU A 866 -45.56 -16.29 30.47
N ASP A 867 -46.14 -16.52 29.30
CA ASP A 867 -47.54 -16.83 29.04
C ASP A 867 -47.84 -18.35 28.95
N TYR A 868 -46.92 -19.19 29.44
CA TYR A 868 -47.10 -20.64 29.42
C TYR A 868 -48.21 -21.09 30.40
N ASP A 869 -49.26 -21.74 29.89
CA ASP A 869 -50.36 -22.25 30.71
C ASP A 869 -50.05 -23.65 31.24
N HIS A 870 -49.75 -23.72 32.53
CA HIS A 870 -49.48 -24.97 33.25
C HIS A 870 -50.61 -26.01 33.15
N ARG A 871 -51.87 -25.57 33.04
CA ARG A 871 -53.04 -26.48 33.05
C ARG A 871 -53.28 -27.07 31.67
N ALA A 872 -52.94 -26.33 30.63
CA ALA A 872 -53.16 -26.71 29.24
C ALA A 872 -51.92 -27.31 28.56
N SER A 873 -50.74 -27.27 29.20
CA SER A 873 -49.46 -27.75 28.66
C SER A 873 -49.14 -27.12 27.31
N GLY A 874 -49.22 -25.80 27.23
CA GLY A 874 -49.03 -25.04 26.01
C GLY A 874 -49.40 -23.57 26.20
N ILE A 875 -49.56 -22.85 25.10
CA ILE A 875 -49.89 -21.43 25.11
C ILE A 875 -51.35 -21.25 24.67
N THR A 876 -52.12 -20.52 25.49
CA THR A 876 -53.54 -20.23 25.24
C THR A 876 -53.73 -18.73 24.92
N PRO A 877 -54.72 -18.36 24.08
CA PRO A 877 -55.03 -16.96 23.83
C PRO A 877 -55.38 -16.20 25.12
N SER A 878 -55.96 -16.89 26.10
CA SER A 878 -56.29 -16.33 27.41
C SER A 878 -55.06 -16.00 28.24
N ALA A 879 -54.06 -16.88 28.32
CA ALA A 879 -52.79 -16.62 29.00
C ALA A 879 -51.99 -15.52 28.31
N PHE A 880 -51.94 -15.52 26.97
CA PHE A 880 -51.29 -14.46 26.19
C PHE A 880 -51.91 -13.09 26.46
N CYS A 881 -53.24 -12.99 26.48
CA CYS A 881 -53.92 -11.73 26.80
C CYS A 881 -53.68 -11.27 28.25
N MET A 882 -53.51 -12.18 29.23
CA MET A 882 -53.21 -11.79 30.60
C MET A 882 -51.85 -11.08 30.74
N VAL A 883 -50.91 -11.37 29.85
CA VAL A 883 -49.54 -10.82 29.89
C VAL A 883 -49.36 -9.64 28.94
N TYR A 884 -49.90 -9.72 27.72
CA TYR A 884 -49.55 -8.79 26.64
C TYR A 884 -50.68 -7.86 26.16
N LEU A 885 -51.92 -8.00 26.66
CA LEU A 885 -53.05 -7.20 26.18
C LEU A 885 -52.84 -5.70 26.42
N ASP A 886 -52.38 -5.32 27.61
CA ASP A 886 -52.12 -3.91 27.96
C ASP A 886 -51.10 -3.28 27.00
N TRP A 887 -50.07 -4.04 26.59
CA TRP A 887 -49.08 -3.60 25.62
C TRP A 887 -49.65 -3.44 24.20
N ILE A 888 -50.49 -4.38 23.76
CA ILE A 888 -51.16 -4.31 22.45
C ILE A 888 -52.10 -3.10 22.40
N GLN A 889 -52.89 -2.88 23.45
CA GLN A 889 -53.80 -1.74 23.56
C GLN A 889 -53.04 -0.41 23.54
N TYR A 890 -51.94 -0.34 24.29
CA TYR A 890 -51.08 0.83 24.29
C TYR A 890 -50.46 1.12 22.91
N CYS A 891 -49.91 0.10 22.24
CA CYS A 891 -49.34 0.26 20.89
C CYS A 891 -50.39 0.70 19.86
N ASN A 892 -51.60 0.16 19.94
CA ASN A 892 -52.69 0.51 19.03
C ASN A 892 -53.29 1.91 19.33
N SER A 893 -53.28 2.34 20.59
CA SER A 893 -53.74 3.69 20.99
C SER A 893 -52.97 4.81 20.28
N ARG A 894 -51.70 4.57 19.92
CA ARG A 894 -50.87 5.50 19.14
C ARG A 894 -51.34 5.66 17.68
N ARG A 895 -52.31 4.86 17.24
CA ARG A 895 -53.01 4.95 15.94
C ARG A 895 -54.46 5.41 16.05
N GLU A 896 -54.88 5.90 17.23
CA GLU A 896 -56.25 6.41 17.47
C GLU A 896 -57.37 5.36 17.23
N THR A 897 -57.07 4.06 17.42
CA THR A 897 -58.08 2.98 17.36
C THR A 897 -58.08 2.16 18.64
N GLU A 898 -59.27 1.86 19.16
CA GLU A 898 -59.43 1.00 20.34
C GLU A 898 -59.42 -0.48 19.94
N SER A 899 -58.67 -1.31 20.66
CA SER A 899 -58.59 -2.76 20.45
C SER A 899 -59.17 -3.53 21.65
N GLU A 900 -60.26 -4.25 21.41
CA GLU A 900 -60.83 -5.18 22.38
C GLU A 900 -60.10 -6.53 22.36
N ARG A 901 -60.31 -7.35 23.41
CA ARG A 901 -59.66 -8.66 23.60
C ARG A 901 -59.81 -9.60 22.41
N ASP A 902 -60.98 -9.59 21.77
CA ASP A 902 -61.30 -10.47 20.63
C ASP A 902 -61.05 -9.79 19.27
N SER A 903 -60.31 -8.67 19.26
CA SER A 903 -60.02 -7.96 18.02
C SER A 903 -59.13 -8.80 17.07
N PRO A 904 -59.32 -8.68 15.74
CA PRO A 904 -58.50 -9.40 14.77
C PRO A 904 -57.01 -9.01 14.86
N LEU A 905 -56.70 -7.82 15.41
CA LEU A 905 -55.34 -7.39 15.73
C LEU A 905 -54.70 -8.26 16.82
N VAL A 906 -55.39 -8.50 17.94
CA VAL A 906 -54.86 -9.32 19.05
C VAL A 906 -54.60 -10.75 18.56
N ILE A 907 -55.46 -11.29 17.70
CA ILE A 907 -55.32 -12.64 17.14
C ILE A 907 -54.14 -12.70 16.14
N LEU A 908 -53.97 -11.67 15.31
CA LEU A 908 -52.81 -11.57 14.42
C LEU A 908 -51.50 -11.47 15.22
N CYS A 909 -51.47 -10.64 16.26
CA CYS A 909 -50.32 -10.55 17.18
C CYS A 909 -50.03 -11.90 17.84
N PHE A 910 -51.06 -12.59 18.34
CA PHE A 910 -50.94 -13.94 18.92
C PHE A 910 -50.34 -14.94 17.92
N GLY A 911 -50.88 -14.99 16.70
CA GLY A 911 -50.39 -15.85 15.62
C GLY A 911 -48.92 -15.60 15.25
N LEU A 912 -48.52 -14.34 15.11
CA LEU A 912 -47.14 -13.96 14.78
C LEU A 912 -46.16 -14.22 15.93
N CYS A 913 -46.58 -14.05 17.18
CA CYS A 913 -45.73 -14.34 18.34
C CYS A 913 -45.53 -15.85 18.54
N ILE A 914 -46.55 -16.66 18.27
CA ILE A 914 -46.43 -18.14 18.23
C ILE A 914 -45.50 -18.57 17.11
N LEU A 915 -45.71 -18.05 15.90
CA LEU A 915 -44.85 -18.29 14.74
C LEU A 915 -43.38 -17.96 15.06
N GLY A 916 -43.13 -16.78 15.61
CA GLY A 916 -41.77 -16.32 15.93
C GLY A 916 -41.06 -17.24 16.93
N ARG A 917 -41.78 -17.76 17.93
CA ARG A 917 -41.26 -18.72 18.90
C ARG A 917 -41.04 -20.11 18.30
N ARG A 918 -41.96 -20.62 17.48
CA ARG A 918 -41.80 -21.90 16.76
C ARG A 918 -40.66 -21.85 15.75
N ALA A 919 -40.45 -20.71 15.09
CA ALA A 919 -39.29 -20.49 14.22
C ALA A 919 -37.97 -20.57 15.01
N LEU A 920 -37.91 -19.97 16.21
CA LEU A 920 -36.73 -20.04 17.08
C LEU A 920 -36.51 -21.46 17.62
N GLY A 921 -37.58 -22.13 18.03
CA GLY A 921 -37.57 -23.52 18.48
C GLY A 921 -37.09 -24.48 17.40
N THR A 922 -37.59 -24.36 16.17
CA THR A 922 -37.13 -25.14 15.01
C THR A 922 -35.65 -24.88 14.70
N ALA A 923 -35.21 -23.61 14.71
CA ALA A 923 -33.82 -23.26 14.45
C ALA A 923 -32.87 -23.77 15.54
N SER A 924 -33.34 -23.86 16.79
CA SER A 924 -32.63 -24.43 17.94
C SER A 924 -32.76 -25.96 18.07
N HIS A 925 -33.22 -26.66 17.03
CA HIS A 925 -33.44 -28.12 17.04
C HIS A 925 -34.36 -28.61 18.18
N SER A 926 -35.33 -27.78 18.59
CA SER A 926 -36.23 -28.01 19.73
C SER A 926 -35.51 -28.18 21.08
N MET A 927 -34.27 -27.67 21.18
CA MET A 927 -33.44 -27.73 22.38
C MET A 927 -33.17 -26.33 22.96
N SER A 928 -34.19 -25.46 22.96
CA SER A 928 -34.10 -24.06 23.46
C SER A 928 -33.71 -23.94 24.94
N ALA A 929 -33.85 -25.02 25.73
CA ALA A 929 -33.39 -25.10 27.11
C ALA A 929 -31.85 -25.14 27.22
N SER A 930 -31.17 -25.69 26.22
CA SER A 930 -29.71 -25.75 26.14
C SER A 930 -29.17 -24.46 25.50
N LEU A 931 -28.05 -23.94 26.02
CA LEU A 931 -27.52 -22.64 25.60
C LEU A 931 -27.03 -22.64 24.14
N GLU A 932 -26.23 -23.63 23.75
CA GLU A 932 -25.62 -23.71 22.41
C GLU A 932 -26.67 -23.78 21.28
N PRO A 933 -27.65 -24.71 21.30
CA PRO A 933 -28.70 -24.72 20.27
C PRO A 933 -29.55 -23.45 20.27
N PHE A 934 -29.79 -22.86 21.45
CA PHE A 934 -30.53 -21.60 21.56
C PHE A 934 -29.80 -20.44 20.87
N LEU A 935 -28.50 -20.27 21.11
CA LEU A 935 -27.68 -19.24 20.48
C LEU A 935 -27.56 -19.45 18.96
N TYR A 936 -27.40 -20.70 18.52
CA TYR A 936 -27.43 -21.05 17.10
C TYR A 936 -28.75 -20.65 16.44
N GLY A 937 -29.88 -21.01 17.06
CA GLY A 937 -31.21 -20.65 16.58
C GLY A 937 -31.44 -19.14 16.54
N LEU A 938 -31.02 -18.43 17.59
CA LEU A 938 -31.11 -16.97 17.68
C LEU A 938 -30.30 -16.28 16.58
N HIS A 939 -29.06 -16.74 16.35
CA HIS A 939 -28.19 -16.20 15.30
C HIS A 939 -28.76 -16.45 13.89
N ALA A 940 -29.32 -17.63 13.63
CA ALA A 940 -29.97 -17.94 12.36
C ALA A 940 -31.16 -17.00 12.09
N LEU A 941 -32.03 -16.79 13.07
CA LEU A 941 -33.15 -15.85 12.94
C LEU A 941 -32.68 -14.40 12.80
N PHE A 942 -31.64 -13.99 13.54
CA PHE A 942 -31.08 -12.64 13.46
C PHE A 942 -30.56 -12.31 12.04
N LYS A 943 -29.93 -13.29 11.39
CA LYS A 943 -29.50 -13.22 10.00
C LYS A 943 -30.67 -13.13 9.00
N GLY A 944 -31.84 -13.62 9.39
CA GLY A 944 -33.04 -13.69 8.56
C GLY A 944 -33.29 -15.07 7.96
N ASP A 945 -32.59 -16.12 8.43
CA ASP A 945 -32.74 -17.49 7.95
C ASP A 945 -33.97 -18.15 8.63
N PHE A 946 -35.18 -17.74 8.23
CA PHE A 946 -36.43 -18.32 8.73
C PHE A 946 -36.76 -19.65 8.05
N ARG A 947 -36.76 -20.73 8.82
CA ARG A 947 -37.21 -22.06 8.37
C ARG A 947 -38.58 -22.37 8.92
N ILE A 948 -39.62 -22.14 8.12
CA ILE A 948 -40.99 -22.49 8.47
C ILE A 948 -41.24 -23.96 8.13
N THR A 949 -41.37 -24.80 9.16
CA THR A 949 -41.55 -26.26 9.02
C THR A 949 -42.96 -26.73 9.36
N SER A 950 -43.72 -25.93 10.11
CA SER A 950 -45.09 -26.25 10.50
C SER A 950 -46.08 -25.84 9.40
N PRO A 951 -46.97 -26.72 8.95
CA PRO A 951 -48.00 -26.36 7.97
C PRO A 951 -48.99 -25.31 8.51
N ARG A 952 -49.05 -25.15 9.84
CA ARG A 952 -49.91 -24.14 10.51
C ARG A 952 -49.41 -22.70 10.30
N ASP A 953 -48.20 -22.52 9.78
CA ASP A 953 -47.52 -21.23 9.63
C ASP A 953 -47.34 -20.80 8.17
N GLU A 954 -47.80 -21.59 7.21
CA GLU A 954 -47.62 -21.30 5.77
C GLU A 954 -48.37 -20.04 5.32
N TRP A 955 -49.39 -19.61 6.07
CA TRP A 955 -50.16 -18.38 5.79
C TRP A 955 -49.30 -17.12 5.76
N VAL A 956 -48.12 -17.15 6.40
CA VAL A 956 -47.16 -16.05 6.41
C VAL A 956 -46.55 -15.80 5.02
N PHE A 957 -46.53 -16.82 4.14
CA PHE A 957 -46.07 -16.67 2.76
C PHE A 957 -47.05 -15.88 1.89
N ALA A 958 -48.26 -15.56 2.38
CA ALA A 958 -49.18 -14.64 1.71
C ALA A 958 -48.60 -13.22 1.57
N ASP A 959 -47.79 -12.78 2.55
CA ASP A 959 -46.98 -11.57 2.45
C ASP A 959 -45.69 -11.73 3.26
N MET A 960 -44.56 -11.85 2.55
CA MET A 960 -43.23 -11.98 3.15
C MET A 960 -42.82 -10.78 4.03
N ASP A 961 -43.50 -9.62 3.92
CA ASP A 961 -43.28 -8.49 4.82
C ASP A 961 -43.64 -8.82 6.27
N LEU A 962 -44.52 -9.80 6.53
CA LEU A 962 -44.79 -10.30 7.89
C LEU A 962 -43.51 -10.89 8.53
N LEU A 963 -42.66 -11.55 7.76
CA LEU A 963 -41.36 -12.02 8.26
C LEU A 963 -40.32 -10.90 8.23
N ASN A 964 -40.16 -10.23 7.09
CA ASN A 964 -39.04 -9.31 6.85
C ASN A 964 -39.16 -7.97 7.58
N ARG A 965 -40.38 -7.48 7.85
CA ARG A 965 -40.62 -6.17 8.49
C ARG A 965 -41.18 -6.26 9.91
N VAL A 966 -41.60 -7.44 10.36
CA VAL A 966 -42.15 -7.63 11.72
C VAL A 966 -41.31 -8.62 12.52
N VAL A 967 -41.26 -9.90 12.10
CA VAL A 967 -40.59 -10.94 12.90
C VAL A 967 -39.08 -10.74 12.95
N ALA A 968 -38.43 -10.47 11.80
CA ALA A 968 -36.98 -10.26 11.75
C ALA A 968 -36.50 -9.01 12.51
N PRO A 969 -37.12 -7.83 12.34
CA PRO A 969 -36.81 -6.67 13.18
C PRO A 969 -37.14 -6.92 14.66
N GLY A 970 -38.18 -7.71 14.95
CA GLY A 970 -38.55 -8.13 16.31
C GLY A 970 -37.43 -8.89 17.04
N VAL A 971 -36.81 -9.89 16.39
CA VAL A 971 -35.65 -10.62 16.95
C VAL A 971 -34.45 -9.69 17.16
N ARG A 972 -34.23 -8.77 16.22
CA ARG A 972 -33.10 -7.84 16.25
C ARG A 972 -33.24 -6.81 17.39
N MET A 973 -34.42 -6.22 17.53
CA MET A 973 -34.71 -5.25 18.58
C MET A 973 -34.72 -5.90 19.97
N SER A 974 -35.20 -7.14 20.11
CA SER A 974 -35.22 -7.82 21.41
C SER A 974 -33.83 -8.02 21.98
N LEU A 975 -32.81 -8.27 21.15
CA LEU A 975 -31.43 -8.36 21.58
C LEU A 975 -30.90 -7.03 22.16
N LYS A 976 -31.29 -5.91 21.56
CA LYS A 976 -30.94 -4.57 22.04
C LYS A 976 -31.64 -4.24 23.36
N LEU A 977 -32.96 -4.45 23.44
CA LEU A 977 -33.73 -4.24 24.67
C LEU A 977 -33.22 -5.11 25.82
N HIS A 978 -32.85 -6.36 25.53
CA HIS A 978 -32.23 -7.26 26.49
C HIS A 978 -30.88 -6.73 27.00
N GLN A 979 -30.06 -6.10 26.15
CA GLN A 979 -28.82 -5.45 26.59
C GLN A 979 -29.09 -4.24 27.50
N ASP A 980 -30.10 -3.44 27.16
CA ASP A 980 -30.46 -2.24 27.94
C ASP A 980 -31.07 -2.58 29.31
N HIS A 981 -31.74 -3.72 29.42
CA HIS A 981 -32.29 -4.23 30.69
C HIS A 981 -31.23 -4.39 31.79
N PHE A 982 -29.96 -4.62 31.46
CA PHE A 982 -28.88 -4.66 32.46
C PHE A 982 -28.50 -3.28 33.02
N THR A 983 -28.82 -2.21 32.29
CA THR A 983 -28.53 -0.83 32.72
C THR A 983 -29.68 -0.27 33.57
N SER A 984 -30.92 -0.55 33.17
CA SER A 984 -32.13 -0.12 33.89
C SER A 984 -33.26 -1.16 33.78
N PRO A 985 -33.32 -2.16 34.68
CA PRO A 985 -34.27 -3.27 34.56
C PRO A 985 -35.74 -2.84 34.73
N ASP A 986 -36.00 -1.86 35.62
CA ASP A 986 -37.35 -1.44 36.02
C ASP A 986 -38.00 -0.45 35.03
N GLU A 987 -37.22 0.16 34.13
CA GLU A 987 -37.72 1.21 33.22
C GLU A 987 -38.63 0.67 32.11
N TYR A 988 -38.45 -0.59 31.69
CA TYR A 988 -39.20 -1.19 30.57
C TYR A 988 -40.48 -1.92 30.99
N GLU A 989 -40.85 -1.85 32.26
CA GLU A 989 -42.18 -2.24 32.72
C GLU A 989 -43.24 -1.20 32.32
N ASP A 990 -42.86 0.09 32.23
CA ASP A 990 -43.74 1.16 31.75
C ASP A 990 -43.91 1.09 30.21
N PRO A 991 -45.15 0.88 29.69
CA PRO A 991 -45.43 0.88 28.25
C PRO A 991 -44.97 2.15 27.54
N VAL A 992 -45.00 3.31 28.21
CA VAL A 992 -44.58 4.57 27.60
C VAL A 992 -43.10 4.57 27.29
N VAL A 993 -42.29 4.23 28.30
CA VAL A 993 -40.83 4.20 28.18
C VAL A 993 -40.38 3.14 27.19
N LEU A 994 -41.00 1.96 27.19
CA LEU A 994 -40.68 0.89 26.24
C LEU A 994 -40.98 1.29 24.79
N TYR A 995 -42.13 1.90 24.53
CA TYR A 995 -42.49 2.35 23.18
C TYR A 995 -41.52 3.41 22.66
N ASP A 996 -41.25 4.43 23.49
CA ASP A 996 -40.33 5.51 23.14
C ASP A 996 -38.89 4.98 22.95
N ALA A 997 -38.46 3.99 23.73
CA ALA A 997 -37.17 3.33 23.58
C ALA A 997 -37.05 2.57 22.25
N ILE A 998 -38.06 1.77 21.87
CA ILE A 998 -38.06 1.05 20.59
C ILE A 998 -38.06 2.04 19.42
N THR A 999 -38.91 3.09 19.46
CA THR A 999 -38.94 4.12 18.42
C THR A 999 -37.61 4.86 18.30
N SER A 1000 -37.02 5.28 19.42
CA SER A 1000 -35.71 5.97 19.44
C SER A 1000 -34.58 5.07 18.91
N ASN A 1001 -34.57 3.79 19.26
CA ASN A 1001 -33.56 2.84 18.79
C ASN A 1001 -33.68 2.59 17.28
N GLU A 1002 -34.89 2.50 16.73
CA GLU A 1002 -35.12 2.36 15.28
C GLU A 1002 -34.61 3.56 14.47
N GLU A 1003 -34.67 4.78 15.02
CA GLU A 1003 -34.20 6.00 14.35
C GLU A 1003 -32.68 6.21 14.47
N LYS A 1004 -32.09 5.86 15.63
CA LYS A 1004 -30.68 6.17 15.94
C LYS A 1004 -29.71 5.03 15.62
N MET A 1005 -30.18 3.80 15.50
CA MET A 1005 -29.32 2.61 15.40
C MET A 1005 -29.73 1.73 14.22
N LEU A 1006 -28.74 1.20 13.50
CA LEU A 1006 -28.97 0.09 12.59
C LEU A 1006 -28.70 -1.24 13.31
N ILE A 1007 -29.69 -2.13 13.35
CA ILE A 1007 -29.53 -3.50 13.84
C ILE A 1007 -29.63 -4.46 12.65
N SER A 1008 -28.51 -5.10 12.29
CA SER A 1008 -28.46 -6.06 11.18
C SER A 1008 -27.31 -7.05 11.35
N HIS A 1009 -27.33 -8.12 10.57
CA HIS A 1009 -26.17 -9.02 10.47
C HIS A 1009 -25.03 -8.34 9.69
N GLU A 1010 -23.77 -8.61 10.06
CA GLU A 1010 -22.63 -7.91 9.45
C GLU A 1010 -22.39 -8.27 7.98
N GLY A 1011 -22.79 -9.47 7.58
CA GLY A 1011 -22.79 -9.90 6.18
C GLY A 1011 -23.89 -9.27 5.32
N ASP A 1012 -24.82 -8.50 5.90
CA ASP A 1012 -25.84 -7.77 5.16
C ASP A 1012 -25.20 -6.56 4.44
N PRO A 1013 -25.43 -6.34 3.13
CA PRO A 1013 -24.93 -5.15 2.43
C PRO A 1013 -25.36 -3.83 3.10
N VAL A 1014 -26.48 -3.81 3.82
CA VAL A 1014 -26.97 -2.63 4.57
C VAL A 1014 -26.01 -2.25 5.70
N TRP A 1015 -25.35 -3.22 6.35
CA TRP A 1015 -24.35 -2.97 7.38
C TRP A 1015 -23.18 -2.17 6.82
N ARG A 1016 -22.65 -2.63 5.68
CA ARG A 1016 -21.51 -1.97 5.01
C ARG A 1016 -21.86 -0.58 4.53
N SER A 1017 -23.03 -0.39 3.90
CA SER A 1017 -23.46 0.92 3.44
C SER A 1017 -23.68 1.90 4.60
N ALA A 1018 -24.19 1.43 5.74
CA ALA A 1018 -24.40 2.25 6.94
C ALA A 1018 -23.10 2.74 7.59
N ILE A 1019 -22.07 1.89 7.69
CA ILE A 1019 -20.75 2.29 8.19
C ILE A 1019 -20.12 3.35 7.28
N LEU A 1020 -20.23 3.15 5.95
CA LEU A 1020 -19.72 4.11 4.97
C LEU A 1020 -20.55 5.40 4.90
N ALA A 1021 -21.83 5.34 5.30
CA ALA A 1021 -22.74 6.48 5.46
C ALA A 1021 -22.62 7.18 6.82
N ASN A 1022 -21.66 6.78 7.66
CA ASN A 1022 -21.38 7.40 8.95
C ASN A 1022 -22.54 7.33 9.97
N MET A 1023 -23.30 6.22 9.98
CA MET A 1023 -24.36 5.99 10.96
C MET A 1023 -23.81 6.04 12.41
N PRO A 1024 -24.51 6.67 13.37
CA PRO A 1024 -23.94 6.94 14.69
C PRO A 1024 -23.78 5.68 15.55
N SER A 1025 -24.69 4.71 15.43
CA SER A 1025 -24.60 3.44 16.17
C SER A 1025 -25.09 2.25 15.35
N LEU A 1026 -24.44 1.11 15.52
CA LEU A 1026 -24.81 -0.15 14.87
C LEU A 1026 -24.72 -1.33 15.86
N LEU A 1027 -25.57 -2.34 15.70
CA LEU A 1027 -25.55 -3.57 16.51
C LEU A 1027 -25.70 -4.82 15.65
N ALA A 1028 -24.87 -5.81 15.92
CA ALA A 1028 -24.86 -7.12 15.26
C ALA A 1028 -24.64 -8.26 16.26
N LEU A 1029 -25.06 -9.46 15.88
CA LEU A 1029 -24.74 -10.71 16.56
C LEU A 1029 -23.79 -11.52 15.68
N ARG A 1030 -22.50 -11.57 16.06
CA ARG A 1030 -21.45 -12.31 15.36
C ARG A 1030 -21.31 -13.72 15.91
N HIS A 1031 -21.08 -14.68 15.02
CA HIS A 1031 -20.65 -16.04 15.36
C HIS A 1031 -19.18 -16.18 14.97
N VAL A 1032 -18.34 -16.54 15.93
CA VAL A 1032 -16.89 -16.74 15.75
C VAL A 1032 -16.59 -18.19 16.07
N MET A 1033 -15.95 -18.89 15.14
CA MET A 1033 -15.43 -20.25 15.37
C MET A 1033 -13.94 -20.16 15.67
N ASP A 1034 -13.55 -20.34 16.94
CA ASP A 1034 -12.15 -20.30 17.37
C ASP A 1034 -11.75 -21.64 17.98
N ASP A 1035 -10.67 -22.26 17.47
CA ASP A 1035 -10.11 -23.54 17.93
C ASP A 1035 -11.13 -24.67 18.22
N GLY A 1036 -12.21 -24.73 17.42
CA GLY A 1036 -13.26 -25.75 17.55
C GLY A 1036 -14.33 -25.45 18.61
N SER A 1037 -14.36 -24.23 19.15
CA SER A 1037 -15.42 -23.71 20.01
C SER A 1037 -16.29 -22.68 19.28
N ASP A 1038 -17.61 -22.78 19.44
CA ASP A 1038 -18.58 -21.83 18.88
C ASP A 1038 -18.82 -20.68 19.88
N GLU A 1039 -18.31 -19.48 19.56
CA GLU A 1039 -18.55 -18.29 20.35
C GLU A 1039 -19.53 -17.34 19.66
N TYR A 1040 -20.56 -16.90 20.38
CA TYR A 1040 -21.49 -15.88 19.91
C TYR A 1040 -21.22 -14.56 20.64
N LYS A 1041 -21.02 -13.48 19.88
CA LYS A 1041 -20.67 -12.15 20.41
C LYS A 1041 -21.66 -11.09 19.93
N ILE A 1042 -22.16 -10.29 20.85
CA ILE A 1042 -22.92 -9.09 20.52
C ILE A 1042 -21.92 -7.97 20.29
N ILE A 1043 -21.93 -7.43 19.07
CA ILE A 1043 -21.02 -6.37 18.64
C ILE A 1043 -21.82 -5.10 18.48
N MET A 1044 -21.42 -4.07 19.21
CA MET A 1044 -21.97 -2.73 19.07
C MET A 1044 -20.87 -1.78 18.61
N LEU A 1045 -21.19 -1.00 17.59
CA LEU A 1045 -20.32 0.02 17.01
C LEU A 1045 -20.89 1.38 17.32
N ASN A 1046 -20.06 2.26 17.88
CA ASN A 1046 -20.43 3.65 18.12
C ASN A 1046 -19.45 4.57 17.41
N LYS A 1047 -19.98 5.49 16.59
CA LYS A 1047 -19.18 6.53 15.94
C LYS A 1047 -18.65 7.49 16.99
N ARG A 1048 -17.33 7.56 17.13
CA ARG A 1048 -16.64 8.38 18.14
C ARG A 1048 -15.32 8.91 17.58
N PHE A 1049 -14.72 9.85 18.30
CA PHE A 1049 -13.35 10.27 18.03
C PHE A 1049 -12.40 9.30 18.74
N LEU A 1050 -11.64 8.53 17.95
CA LEU A 1050 -10.65 7.59 18.43
C LEU A 1050 -9.30 8.28 18.57
N SER A 1051 -8.58 7.93 19.65
CA SER A 1051 -7.20 8.36 19.86
C SER A 1051 -6.24 7.31 19.31
N PHE A 1052 -5.35 7.74 18.42
CA PHE A 1052 -4.26 6.95 17.88
C PHE A 1052 -2.92 7.48 18.39
N ARG A 1053 -2.01 6.56 18.72
CA ARG A 1053 -0.59 6.85 18.75
C ARG A 1053 -0.06 6.78 17.33
N VAL A 1054 0.75 7.76 16.95
CA VAL A 1054 1.43 7.82 15.65
C VAL A 1054 2.90 7.51 15.90
N ILE A 1055 3.35 6.36 15.39
CA ILE A 1055 4.72 5.89 15.52
C ILE A 1055 5.40 6.04 14.16
N LYS A 1056 6.49 6.79 14.10
CA LYS A 1056 7.33 6.90 12.90
C LYS A 1056 8.34 5.75 12.89
N VAL A 1057 8.35 4.95 11.83
CA VAL A 1057 9.28 3.83 11.67
C VAL A 1057 10.37 4.22 10.67
N ASN A 1058 11.60 3.76 10.89
CA ASN A 1058 12.67 3.90 9.92
C ASN A 1058 12.29 3.18 8.62
N ARG A 1059 12.10 3.94 7.53
CA ARG A 1059 11.70 3.41 6.22
C ARG A 1059 12.65 2.35 5.67
N GLU A 1060 13.95 2.43 5.97
CA GLU A 1060 14.91 1.42 5.51
C GLU A 1060 14.79 0.11 6.28
N CYS A 1061 14.33 0.15 7.53
CA CYS A 1061 13.95 -1.05 8.28
C CYS A 1061 12.77 -1.76 7.59
N VAL A 1062 11.73 -1.00 7.22
CA VAL A 1062 10.56 -1.53 6.51
C VAL A 1062 10.95 -2.13 5.15
N ARG A 1063 11.64 -1.36 4.30
CA ARG A 1063 12.10 -1.81 2.97
C ARG A 1063 13.02 -3.03 3.07
N GLY A 1064 13.93 -3.05 4.05
CA GLY A 1064 14.87 -4.15 4.28
C GLY A 1064 14.20 -5.43 4.73
N LEU A 1065 13.29 -5.36 5.71
CA LEU A 1065 12.53 -6.51 6.21
C LEU A 1065 11.59 -7.07 5.15
N TRP A 1066 10.85 -6.21 4.43
CA TRP A 1066 10.00 -6.65 3.33
C TRP A 1066 10.79 -7.31 2.19
N ALA A 1067 11.95 -6.75 1.83
CA ALA A 1067 12.86 -7.37 0.85
C ALA A 1067 13.42 -8.72 1.35
N GLY A 1068 13.75 -8.83 2.64
CA GLY A 1068 14.18 -10.08 3.27
C GLY A 1068 13.10 -11.16 3.22
N GLN A 1069 11.86 -10.82 3.59
CA GLN A 1069 10.72 -11.74 3.52
C GLN A 1069 10.46 -12.21 2.10
N GLN A 1070 10.51 -11.31 1.11
CA GLN A 1070 10.37 -11.69 -0.30
C GLN A 1070 11.44 -12.70 -0.71
N GLN A 1071 12.71 -12.46 -0.36
CA GLN A 1071 13.80 -13.39 -0.69
C GLN A 1071 13.63 -14.75 0.00
N GLU A 1072 13.21 -14.78 1.26
CA GLU A 1072 13.04 -16.02 2.01
C GLU A 1072 11.84 -16.85 1.53
N LEU A 1073 10.70 -16.21 1.32
CA LEU A 1073 9.45 -16.89 0.93
C LEU A 1073 9.38 -17.22 -0.55
N VAL A 1074 9.78 -16.28 -1.40
CA VAL A 1074 9.60 -16.40 -2.85
C VAL A 1074 10.79 -17.11 -3.47
N PHE A 1075 12.01 -16.67 -3.14
CA PHE A 1075 13.23 -17.22 -3.76
C PHE A 1075 13.72 -18.50 -3.07
N LEU A 1076 13.90 -18.48 -1.75
CA LEU A 1076 14.37 -19.67 -1.01
C LEU A 1076 13.28 -20.71 -0.74
N ARG A 1077 12.01 -20.37 -1.02
CA ARG A 1077 10.83 -21.23 -0.78
C ARG A 1077 10.79 -21.77 0.65
N ASN A 1078 11.19 -20.96 1.63
CA ASN A 1078 11.12 -21.38 3.02
C ASN A 1078 9.65 -21.44 3.47
N ARG A 1079 9.08 -22.66 3.48
CA ARG A 1079 7.70 -22.92 3.90
C ARG A 1079 7.54 -23.14 5.40
N ASN A 1080 8.62 -22.98 6.18
CA ASN A 1080 8.53 -23.13 7.62
C ASN A 1080 7.57 -22.05 8.19
N PRO A 1081 6.54 -22.42 8.98
CA PRO A 1081 5.70 -21.44 9.68
C PRO A 1081 6.49 -20.65 10.74
N GLU A 1082 7.51 -21.25 11.36
CA GLU A 1082 8.43 -20.61 12.32
C GLU A 1082 9.59 -19.86 11.65
N ARG A 1083 9.50 -19.61 10.34
CA ARG A 1083 10.57 -18.97 9.56
C ARG A 1083 10.90 -17.58 10.09
N GLY A 1084 12.19 -17.29 10.22
CA GLY A 1084 12.66 -15.99 10.66
C GLY A 1084 12.11 -15.55 12.03
N SER A 1085 11.60 -16.44 12.88
CA SER A 1085 11.15 -16.06 14.22
C SER A 1085 12.38 -15.79 15.11
N ILE A 1086 12.99 -14.61 14.95
CA ILE A 1086 13.50 -13.91 16.13
C ILE A 1086 12.23 -13.51 16.87
N GLN A 1087 11.72 -14.42 17.68
CA GLN A 1087 10.59 -14.20 18.55
C GLN A 1087 10.97 -13.02 19.44
N ASN A 1088 10.19 -11.93 19.38
CA ASN A 1088 10.38 -10.71 20.18
C ASN A 1088 11.53 -9.75 19.74
N ALA A 1089 11.39 -9.07 18.59
CA ALA A 1089 12.29 -7.99 18.14
C ALA A 1089 11.65 -6.59 18.27
N LYS A 1090 11.32 -6.19 19.51
CA LYS A 1090 10.62 -4.93 19.84
C LYS A 1090 11.30 -3.68 19.27
N GLN A 1091 12.62 -3.67 19.18
CA GLN A 1091 13.41 -2.56 18.64
C GLN A 1091 13.16 -2.30 17.14
N ALA A 1092 12.78 -3.33 16.37
CA ALA A 1092 12.58 -3.23 14.93
C ALA A 1092 11.09 -3.34 14.52
N LEU A 1093 10.18 -3.68 15.44
CA LEU A 1093 8.76 -3.98 15.17
C LEU A 1093 8.59 -4.99 14.03
N ARG A 1094 9.41 -6.04 14.07
CA ARG A 1094 9.57 -6.97 12.95
C ARG A 1094 8.25 -7.66 12.58
N ASN A 1095 7.45 -8.07 13.56
CA ASN A 1095 6.21 -8.79 13.29
C ASN A 1095 5.15 -7.87 12.71
N MET A 1096 4.97 -6.67 13.27
CA MET A 1096 4.05 -5.66 12.71
C MET A 1096 4.44 -5.26 11.27
N ILE A 1097 5.74 -5.08 11.01
CA ILE A 1097 6.23 -4.76 9.66
C ILE A 1097 6.04 -5.94 8.71
N ASN A 1098 6.37 -7.16 9.10
CA ASN A 1098 6.25 -8.32 8.21
C ASN A 1098 4.80 -8.70 7.92
N SER A 1099 3.90 -8.60 8.91
CA SER A 1099 2.47 -8.85 8.70
C SER A 1099 1.84 -7.83 7.76
N SER A 1100 2.35 -6.60 7.76
CA SER A 1100 1.92 -5.55 6.83
C SER A 1100 2.30 -5.80 5.36
N CYS A 1101 3.15 -6.78 5.03
CA CYS A 1101 3.47 -7.10 3.63
C CYS A 1101 2.23 -7.58 2.87
N ASP A 1102 2.03 -7.12 1.64
CA ASP A 1102 0.96 -7.63 0.77
C ASP A 1102 1.03 -9.16 0.60
N GLN A 1103 -0.13 -9.79 0.42
CA GLN A 1103 -0.21 -11.23 0.15
C GLN A 1103 0.52 -11.57 -1.16
N PRO A 1104 1.28 -12.69 -1.24
CA PRO A 1104 1.33 -13.81 -0.29
C PRO A 1104 2.47 -13.72 0.75
N ILE A 1105 3.16 -12.57 0.87
CA ILE A 1105 4.34 -12.43 1.72
C ILE A 1105 3.93 -12.23 3.18
N GLY A 1106 3.03 -11.28 3.41
CA GLY A 1106 2.38 -11.05 4.71
C GLY A 1106 0.90 -11.37 4.66
N TYR A 1107 0.16 -10.80 5.61
CA TYR A 1107 -1.25 -11.10 5.85
C TYR A 1107 -2.01 -9.87 6.38
N PRO A 1108 -1.96 -8.70 5.68
CA PRO A 1108 -2.77 -7.56 6.06
C PRO A 1108 -4.25 -7.90 5.89
N ILE A 1109 -5.08 -7.45 6.82
CA ILE A 1109 -6.54 -7.58 6.74
C ILE A 1109 -7.09 -6.73 5.59
N TYR A 1110 -6.52 -5.53 5.40
CA TYR A 1110 -6.96 -4.57 4.41
C TYR A 1110 -5.76 -3.86 3.80
N VAL A 1111 -5.77 -3.68 2.48
CA VAL A 1111 -4.82 -2.82 1.77
C VAL A 1111 -5.63 -1.83 0.96
N SER A 1112 -5.49 -0.54 1.27
CA SER A 1112 -6.18 0.51 0.54
C SER A 1112 -5.61 0.64 -0.88
N PRO A 1113 -6.42 1.09 -1.86
CA PRO A 1113 -5.86 1.67 -3.07
C PRO A 1113 -5.01 2.89 -2.72
N LEU A 1114 -4.21 3.35 -3.68
CA LEU A 1114 -3.50 4.63 -3.55
C LEU A 1114 -4.53 5.76 -3.45
N THR A 1115 -4.53 6.46 -2.32
CA THR A 1115 -5.46 7.56 -2.05
C THR A 1115 -4.71 8.87 -1.87
N THR A 1116 -5.23 9.94 -2.46
CA THR A 1116 -4.63 11.28 -2.37
C THR A 1116 -5.48 12.17 -1.47
N SER A 1117 -4.83 12.74 -0.46
CA SER A 1117 -5.38 13.77 0.44
C SER A 1117 -4.92 15.15 0.02
N TYR A 1118 -5.80 16.16 0.15
CA TYR A 1118 -5.53 17.54 -0.25
C TYR A 1118 -5.66 18.51 0.93
N ALA A 1119 -4.78 19.51 0.96
CA ALA A 1119 -4.80 20.56 1.97
C ALA A 1119 -6.14 21.34 1.98
N GLY A 1120 -6.77 21.52 0.80
CA GLY A 1120 -8.04 22.24 0.66
C GLY A 1120 -9.25 21.54 1.27
N GLY A 1121 -9.18 20.22 1.50
CA GLY A 1121 -10.25 19.46 2.14
C GLY A 1121 -10.31 19.63 3.67
N HIS A 1122 -9.23 20.12 4.27
CA HIS A 1122 -9.11 20.19 5.72
C HIS A 1122 -9.73 21.46 6.31
N ALA A 1123 -10.79 21.31 7.10
CA ALA A 1123 -11.54 22.44 7.68
C ALA A 1123 -10.68 23.37 8.56
N GLN A 1124 -9.83 22.83 9.44
CA GLN A 1124 -9.03 23.67 10.35
C GLN A 1124 -7.91 24.44 9.63
N LEU A 1125 -7.18 23.80 8.70
CA LEU A 1125 -6.18 24.49 7.88
C LEU A 1125 -6.81 25.61 7.05
N ARG A 1126 -8.02 25.38 6.51
CA ARG A 1126 -8.79 26.40 5.79
C ARG A 1126 -9.10 27.64 6.65
N SER A 1127 -9.24 27.47 7.97
CA SER A 1127 -9.40 28.62 8.89
C SER A 1127 -8.11 29.43 9.09
N VAL A 1128 -6.93 28.85 8.84
CA VAL A 1128 -5.62 29.50 9.03
C VAL A 1128 -5.12 30.14 7.74
N TRP A 1129 -5.12 29.39 6.64
CA TRP A 1129 -4.60 29.85 5.33
C TRP A 1129 -5.69 30.33 4.36
N GLY A 1130 -6.96 30.13 4.70
CA GLY A 1130 -8.07 30.37 3.77
C GLY A 1130 -8.38 29.17 2.87
N GLY A 1131 -9.45 29.28 2.09
CA GLY A 1131 -9.82 28.26 1.09
C GLY A 1131 -8.97 28.34 -0.18
N PRO A 1132 -9.06 27.35 -1.09
CA PRO A 1132 -8.39 27.43 -2.37
C PRO A 1132 -8.85 28.69 -3.12
N VAL A 1133 -7.88 29.48 -3.60
CA VAL A 1133 -8.14 30.67 -4.40
C VAL A 1133 -8.69 30.20 -5.75
N SER A 1134 -9.96 30.47 -6.03
CA SER A 1134 -10.58 30.17 -7.33
C SER A 1134 -11.32 31.41 -7.82
N PRO A 1135 -11.50 31.59 -9.15
CA PRO A 1135 -12.27 32.71 -9.68
C PRO A 1135 -13.68 32.78 -9.08
N HIS A 1136 -14.31 31.63 -8.85
CA HIS A 1136 -15.62 31.53 -8.20
C HIS A 1136 -15.57 31.99 -6.72
N ASN A 1137 -14.56 31.59 -5.96
CA ASN A 1137 -14.40 32.01 -4.56
C ASN A 1137 -14.08 33.51 -4.43
N ILE A 1138 -13.31 34.07 -5.37
CA ILE A 1138 -13.04 35.52 -5.43
C ILE A 1138 -14.33 36.27 -5.77
N TYR A 1139 -15.08 35.80 -6.77
CA TYR A 1139 -16.35 36.40 -7.16
C TYR A 1139 -17.37 36.38 -6.01
N THR A 1140 -17.54 35.24 -5.34
CA THR A 1140 -18.43 35.12 -4.17
C THR A 1140 -17.96 35.96 -2.98
N TRP A 1141 -16.64 36.04 -2.74
CA TRP A 1141 -16.09 36.94 -1.73
C TRP A 1141 -16.33 38.43 -2.07
N LEU A 1142 -16.13 38.83 -3.33
CA LEU A 1142 -16.40 40.19 -3.78
C LEU A 1142 -17.88 40.56 -3.65
N ILE A 1143 -18.79 39.68 -4.04
CA ILE A 1143 -20.24 39.90 -3.88
C ILE A 1143 -20.61 39.98 -2.41
N SER A 1144 -20.19 39.00 -1.59
CA SER A 1144 -20.53 39.01 -0.16
C SER A 1144 -19.89 40.17 0.61
N SER A 1145 -18.78 40.72 0.13
CA SER A 1145 -18.15 41.93 0.67
C SER A 1145 -18.74 43.22 0.11
N TRP A 1146 -19.42 43.16 -1.04
CA TRP A 1146 -20.18 44.26 -1.61
C TRP A 1146 -21.59 44.36 -1.00
N ASP A 1147 -22.17 43.22 -0.64
CA ASP A 1147 -23.46 43.10 0.05
C ASP A 1147 -23.36 43.39 1.56
N ARG A 1148 -22.15 43.39 2.14
CA ARG A 1148 -21.84 43.79 3.53
C ARG A 1148 -21.39 45.23 3.59
#